data_AF-A0A442XZF2-F1
#
_entry.id   AF-A0A442XZF2-F1
#
_cell.length_a   1.000
_cell.length_b   1.000
_cell.length_c   1.000
_cell.angle_alpha   90.00
_cell.angle_beta   90.00
_cell.angle_gamma   90.00
#
_symmetry.space_group_name_H-M   'P 1'
#
loop_
_entity.id
_entity.type
_entity.pdbx_description
1 polymer ?
#
loop_
_entity_poly.entity_id
_entity_poly.type
_entity_poly.pdbx_seq_one_letter_code
_entity_poly.pdbx_strand_id
1 'polypeptide(L)'
;MPNERATVVQTPVGADLLTFTHLVGRDEISRCLAYTVGFVSSSPEIDPLKMLGGAVSIEGESDPKRWFSGLVSEFRLTRIEDRLAYYEAVIRPWLWFLGNTTDCRIFQNMSVIEIVEEVFSKYSTAKFEKRLQGSYPPREYCVQYDESDLDFVQRLLEHEGILYFFEHDEGKHTLVLADAMNKLKPAPGYEKVPYHFEGQGSRRDVEYITEWIPGSSVRPGAYVHTDYDFEKPGADLMAKSAQPFSHKLAAGENYRQPGAHLDVGRGDSLAAIRREEIQAVHQRIAAVGTVRGLFSGCTFKLDGFPREDQNQEYLVVSAEYRLFDPGYRALADVESENFKVILGVAPTALAYRPPRVTTRPIMRGPQTATVVGPSGEEIFTDKYARVKVQFHWDRLGKKDQNSSCFVRVSQTWAGSGWGFIQIPRIGQEVIVDFIEGDPDLPIITGRVYNASQMPPYGLPGNATQSGWKSDSSKGGGGYNELMFEDKAGSELVNFQAQKDHNLLVKNDRTKLVQHDQSDRIDHDAKHSVGHNLDEDVGNNKTVKVGVDQTTDIGNNDTETVGVNRSLTVGADETINIGANSTETIGANHTQTVALVQTVTVGAARVDSVGASETRSVGGPQANTIGATRSMTVGAAQSHSIGATDSWQIASDQSVSIGGGHTESIAKDQGSTVGGGRTASVGKDDSTSVAGAHSLSVGKDSAISVTGNGTITIGKKLVIDAGDEILIKTGSAKIMMKKDGTIAIEGKDISVKGSGKISIKASSDITMKGSKISEN
;
A
#
# COMPACT_ATOMS: atom_id res chain seq x y z
N MET A 1 46.68 -14.29 -90.01
CA MET A 1 45.21 -14.49 -89.94
C MET A 1 44.75 -13.78 -88.68
N PRO A 2 43.70 -12.95 -88.71
CA PRO A 2 43.24 -12.24 -87.51
C PRO A 2 42.71 -13.26 -86.52
N ASN A 3 43.19 -13.19 -85.27
CA ASN A 3 42.80 -14.06 -84.15
C ASN A 3 41.28 -14.22 -84.07
N GLU A 4 40.79 -15.44 -84.30
CA GLU A 4 39.42 -15.83 -83.99
C GLU A 4 39.22 -15.75 -82.47
N ARG A 5 38.54 -14.68 -82.04
CA ARG A 5 37.89 -14.40 -80.75
C ARG A 5 38.60 -14.94 -79.49
N ALA A 6 39.55 -14.17 -78.96
CA ALA A 6 39.90 -14.25 -77.55
C ALA A 6 38.70 -13.84 -76.69
N THR A 7 38.43 -14.57 -75.60
CA THR A 7 37.38 -14.23 -74.63
C THR A 7 37.58 -12.80 -74.11
N VAL A 8 36.54 -11.95 -74.23
CA VAL A 8 36.63 -10.55 -73.78
C VAL A 8 36.63 -10.50 -72.26
N VAL A 9 37.60 -9.79 -71.67
CA VAL A 9 37.70 -9.59 -70.23
C VAL A 9 37.92 -8.12 -69.89
N GLN A 10 37.21 -7.66 -68.86
CA GLN A 10 37.41 -6.35 -68.25
C GLN A 10 38.05 -6.53 -66.89
N THR A 11 39.08 -5.74 -66.61
CA THR A 11 39.78 -5.74 -65.33
C THR A 11 40.03 -4.31 -64.85
N PRO A 12 40.21 -4.09 -63.53
CA PRO A 12 40.51 -2.77 -62.97
C PRO A 12 41.80 -2.14 -63.51
N VAL A 13 42.74 -2.95 -63.98
CA VAL A 13 44.04 -2.51 -64.52
C VAL A 13 44.05 -2.36 -66.05
N GLY A 14 42.93 -2.63 -66.72
CA GLY A 14 42.78 -2.56 -68.16
C GLY A 14 42.94 -3.92 -68.86
N ALA A 15 42.25 -4.08 -70.00
CA ALA A 15 42.22 -5.34 -70.76
C ALA A 15 43.55 -5.69 -71.44
N ASP A 16 44.43 -4.70 -71.69
CA ASP A 16 45.70 -4.91 -72.39
C ASP A 16 46.77 -5.59 -71.53
N LEU A 17 46.63 -5.54 -70.19
CA LEU A 17 47.63 -6.08 -69.26
C LEU A 17 47.36 -7.53 -68.86
N LEU A 18 46.12 -7.98 -68.91
CA LEU A 18 45.70 -9.30 -68.46
C LEU A 18 44.86 -9.97 -69.54
N THR A 19 45.40 -11.03 -70.14
CA THR A 19 44.68 -11.87 -71.10
C THR A 19 44.02 -13.04 -70.35
N PHE A 20 42.76 -13.32 -70.64
CA PHE A 20 42.02 -14.44 -70.06
C PHE A 20 42.65 -15.79 -70.41
N THR A 21 42.62 -16.75 -69.48
CA THR A 21 43.06 -18.14 -69.72
C THR A 21 41.98 -19.15 -69.37
N HIS A 22 41.33 -18.99 -68.21
CA HIS A 22 40.28 -19.89 -67.76
C HIS A 22 39.37 -19.24 -66.72
N LEU A 23 38.15 -19.76 -66.61
CA LEU A 23 37.21 -19.52 -65.52
C LEU A 23 36.71 -20.87 -65.02
N VAL A 24 36.91 -21.12 -63.74
CA VAL A 24 36.30 -22.25 -63.03
C VAL A 24 35.56 -21.70 -61.83
N GLY A 25 34.28 -22.04 -61.70
CA GLY A 25 33.57 -21.61 -60.51
C GLY A 25 32.11 -21.99 -60.48
N ARG A 26 31.48 -21.68 -59.36
CA ARG A 26 30.13 -22.13 -59.04
C ARG A 26 29.28 -20.97 -58.58
N ASP A 27 28.07 -20.90 -59.11
CA ASP A 27 26.98 -20.13 -58.54
C ASP A 27 25.86 -21.07 -58.05
N GLU A 28 25.14 -20.64 -57.01
CA GLU A 28 24.02 -21.38 -56.44
C GLU A 28 23.05 -20.39 -55.82
N ILE A 29 21.75 -20.64 -55.99
CA ILE A 29 20.69 -19.84 -55.39
C ILE A 29 20.91 -19.78 -53.88
N SER A 30 20.83 -18.57 -53.34
CA SER A 30 21.02 -18.25 -51.93
C SER A 30 22.42 -18.57 -51.40
N ARG A 31 23.43 -18.55 -52.28
CA ARG A 31 24.85 -18.60 -51.92
C ARG A 31 25.61 -17.49 -52.64
N CYS A 32 26.73 -17.07 -52.05
CA CYS A 32 27.65 -16.17 -52.73
C CYS A 32 28.48 -16.97 -53.75
N LEU A 33 28.36 -16.62 -55.03
CA LEU A 33 29.16 -17.22 -56.10
C LEU A 33 30.66 -17.10 -55.85
N ALA A 34 31.43 -17.97 -56.49
CA ALA A 34 32.89 -17.93 -56.50
C ALA A 34 33.39 -18.31 -57.89
N TYR A 35 34.04 -17.38 -58.58
CA TYR A 35 34.70 -17.66 -59.86
C TYR A 35 36.20 -17.49 -59.71
N THR A 36 36.94 -18.54 -60.02
CA THR A 36 38.40 -18.52 -60.12
C THR A 36 38.74 -18.22 -61.56
N VAL A 37 39.37 -17.07 -61.80
CA VAL A 37 39.67 -16.57 -63.15
C VAL A 37 41.18 -16.46 -63.31
N GLY A 38 41.73 -17.20 -64.25
CA GLY A 38 43.15 -17.15 -64.58
C GLY A 38 43.45 -16.15 -65.68
N PHE A 39 44.59 -15.50 -65.54
CA PHE A 39 45.10 -14.54 -66.49
C PHE A 39 46.56 -14.81 -66.83
N VAL A 40 47.00 -14.31 -67.97
CA VAL A 40 48.40 -14.25 -68.37
C VAL A 40 48.78 -12.82 -68.77
N SER A 41 49.99 -12.41 -68.41
CA SER A 41 50.54 -11.09 -68.70
C SER A 41 51.99 -11.18 -69.16
N SER A 42 52.43 -10.21 -69.96
CA SER A 42 53.86 -9.97 -70.23
C SER A 42 54.57 -9.25 -69.09
N SER A 43 53.82 -8.70 -68.12
CA SER A 43 54.36 -7.99 -66.95
C SER A 43 54.22 -8.84 -65.67
N PRO A 44 55.32 -9.13 -64.95
CA PRO A 44 55.25 -9.76 -63.62
C PRO A 44 54.97 -8.76 -62.48
N GLU A 45 54.86 -7.46 -62.78
CA GLU A 45 54.78 -6.37 -61.80
C GLU A 45 53.35 -5.83 -61.60
N ILE A 46 52.32 -6.63 -61.88
CA ILE A 46 50.93 -6.21 -61.66
C ILE A 46 50.67 -6.11 -60.16
N ASP A 47 50.45 -4.87 -59.69
CA ASP A 47 50.14 -4.55 -58.30
C ASP A 47 48.78 -5.16 -57.89
N PRO A 48 48.77 -6.15 -56.97
CA PRO A 48 47.52 -6.77 -56.50
C PRO A 48 46.53 -5.77 -55.89
N LEU A 49 47.01 -4.68 -55.27
CA LEU A 49 46.14 -3.70 -54.61
C LEU A 49 45.25 -2.93 -55.60
N LYS A 50 45.67 -2.83 -56.87
CA LYS A 50 44.84 -2.24 -57.93
C LYS A 50 43.74 -3.18 -58.43
N MET A 51 43.87 -4.48 -58.17
CA MET A 51 42.88 -5.49 -58.54
C MET A 51 41.83 -5.69 -57.44
N LEU A 52 42.26 -5.81 -56.18
CA LEU A 52 41.39 -6.14 -55.04
C LEU A 52 40.23 -5.14 -54.89
N GLY A 53 39.01 -5.67 -54.71
CA GLY A 53 37.76 -4.89 -54.59
C GLY A 53 37.27 -4.27 -55.91
N GLY A 54 38.08 -4.31 -56.98
CA GLY A 54 37.70 -3.82 -58.30
C GLY A 54 36.82 -4.80 -59.07
N ALA A 55 36.06 -4.29 -60.03
CA ALA A 55 35.16 -5.09 -60.86
C ALA A 55 35.92 -5.85 -61.97
N VAL A 56 35.57 -7.12 -62.14
CA VAL A 56 36.04 -7.98 -63.25
C VAL A 56 34.83 -8.59 -63.93
N SER A 57 34.84 -8.61 -65.26
CA SER A 57 33.78 -9.18 -66.10
C SER A 57 34.35 -10.00 -67.25
N ILE A 58 33.90 -11.24 -67.38
CA ILE A 58 34.32 -12.18 -68.43
C ILE A 58 33.12 -12.46 -69.34
N GLU A 59 33.29 -12.32 -70.66
CA GLU A 59 32.26 -12.69 -71.65
C GLU A 59 32.18 -14.22 -71.76
N GLY A 60 30.99 -14.79 -71.59
CA GLY A 60 30.75 -16.24 -71.62
C GLY A 60 30.63 -16.84 -73.03
N GLU A 61 30.95 -16.08 -74.07
CA GLU A 61 30.90 -16.47 -75.48
C GLU A 61 29.55 -17.10 -75.92
N SER A 62 28.43 -16.59 -75.41
CA SER A 62 27.07 -16.98 -75.79
C SER A 62 26.42 -15.96 -76.73
N ASP A 63 25.31 -16.34 -77.38
CA ASP A 63 24.43 -15.43 -78.11
C ASP A 63 22.97 -15.62 -77.66
N PRO A 64 22.33 -14.65 -76.98
CA PRO A 64 22.86 -13.33 -76.58
C PRO A 64 24.05 -13.41 -75.62
N LYS A 65 24.88 -12.35 -75.61
CA LYS A 65 26.08 -12.27 -74.76
C LYS A 65 25.75 -12.40 -73.28
N ARG A 66 26.46 -13.29 -72.60
CA ARG A 66 26.44 -13.46 -71.14
C ARG A 66 27.73 -12.93 -70.53
N TRP A 67 27.62 -12.36 -69.33
CA TRP A 67 28.76 -11.92 -68.55
C TRP A 67 28.90 -12.71 -67.25
N PHE A 68 30.14 -12.93 -66.81
CA PHE A 68 30.49 -13.39 -65.47
C PHE A 68 31.17 -12.24 -64.75
N SER A 69 30.36 -11.47 -64.01
CA SER A 69 30.77 -10.20 -63.40
C SER A 69 30.80 -10.28 -61.87
N GLY A 70 31.80 -9.67 -61.24
CA GLY A 70 31.88 -9.54 -59.79
C GLY A 70 33.06 -8.69 -59.35
N LEU A 71 33.40 -8.77 -58.07
CA LEU A 71 34.51 -8.03 -57.47
C LEU A 71 35.63 -8.99 -57.06
N VAL A 72 36.88 -8.56 -57.23
CA VAL A 72 38.06 -9.35 -56.86
C VAL A 72 38.19 -9.42 -55.33
N SER A 73 38.12 -10.63 -54.78
CA SER A 73 38.34 -10.92 -53.35
C SER A 73 39.77 -11.36 -53.04
N GLU A 74 40.42 -12.06 -53.98
CA GLU A 74 41.81 -12.52 -53.90
C GLU A 74 42.44 -12.32 -55.27
N PHE A 75 43.71 -11.91 -55.30
CA PHE A 75 44.51 -11.83 -56.53
C PHE A 75 45.93 -12.29 -56.22
N ARG A 76 46.46 -13.23 -57.01
CA ARG A 76 47.79 -13.81 -56.80
C ARG A 76 48.53 -14.06 -58.11
N LEU A 77 49.85 -13.90 -58.06
CA LEU A 77 50.76 -14.43 -59.07
C LEU A 77 50.97 -15.93 -58.78
N THR A 78 50.64 -16.81 -59.73
CA THR A 78 50.72 -18.27 -59.53
C THR A 78 52.03 -18.85 -60.03
N ARG A 79 52.51 -18.41 -61.20
CA ARG A 79 53.80 -18.82 -61.77
C ARG A 79 54.35 -17.80 -62.76
N ILE A 80 55.66 -17.85 -63.00
CA ILE A 80 56.34 -17.15 -64.10
C ILE A 80 57.06 -18.20 -64.94
N GLU A 81 56.75 -18.28 -66.22
CA GLU A 81 57.28 -19.29 -67.15
C GLU A 81 57.35 -18.70 -68.57
N ASP A 82 58.38 -19.05 -69.34
CA ASP A 82 58.54 -18.65 -70.75
C ASP A 82 58.31 -17.14 -71.04
N ARG A 83 58.78 -16.27 -70.15
CA ARG A 83 58.62 -14.79 -70.20
C ARG A 83 57.19 -14.27 -70.02
N LEU A 84 56.28 -15.11 -69.54
CA LEU A 84 54.92 -14.75 -69.16
C LEU A 84 54.70 -14.94 -67.65
N ALA A 85 53.89 -14.07 -67.08
CA ALA A 85 53.44 -14.14 -65.70
C ALA A 85 51.97 -14.59 -65.67
N TYR A 86 51.67 -15.61 -64.88
CA TYR A 86 50.33 -16.16 -64.71
C TYR A 86 49.73 -15.67 -63.41
N TYR A 87 48.53 -15.12 -63.48
CA TYR A 87 47.79 -14.60 -62.34
C TYR A 87 46.47 -15.33 -62.17
N GLU A 88 45.93 -15.29 -60.96
CA GLU A 88 44.62 -15.84 -60.64
C GLU A 88 43.87 -14.86 -59.74
N ALA A 89 42.60 -14.62 -60.07
CA ALA A 89 41.68 -13.81 -59.29
C ALA A 89 40.50 -14.65 -58.80
N VAL A 90 40.11 -14.49 -57.54
CA VAL A 90 38.85 -15.04 -57.01
C VAL A 90 37.81 -13.94 -57.03
N ILE A 91 36.81 -14.09 -57.88
CA ILE A 91 35.71 -13.14 -58.09
C ILE A 91 34.51 -13.54 -57.22
N ARG A 92 34.00 -12.58 -56.46
CA ARG A 92 32.88 -12.72 -55.51
C ARG A 92 31.84 -11.64 -55.77
N PRO A 93 30.56 -11.85 -55.41
CA PRO A 93 29.57 -10.78 -55.49
C PRO A 93 29.81 -9.76 -54.37
N TRP A 94 29.36 -8.51 -54.56
CA TRP A 94 29.36 -7.47 -53.52
C TRP A 94 28.76 -7.96 -52.19
N LEU A 95 27.74 -8.85 -52.23
CA LEU A 95 27.10 -9.41 -51.03
C LEU A 95 28.11 -10.15 -50.14
N TRP A 96 29.10 -10.83 -50.72
CA TRP A 96 30.11 -11.57 -49.97
C TRP A 96 30.96 -10.67 -49.06
N PHE A 97 31.19 -9.42 -49.45
CA PHE A 97 31.99 -8.48 -48.67
C PHE A 97 31.30 -8.01 -47.38
N LEU A 98 29.99 -8.23 -47.23
CA LEU A 98 29.30 -8.02 -45.95
C LEU A 98 29.82 -8.99 -44.88
N GLY A 99 30.46 -10.10 -45.26
CA GLY A 99 31.11 -11.03 -44.34
C GLY A 99 32.36 -10.44 -43.66
N ASN A 100 32.87 -9.31 -44.15
CA ASN A 100 34.02 -8.62 -43.56
C ASN A 100 33.63 -7.61 -42.47
N THR A 101 32.33 -7.49 -42.16
CA THR A 101 31.80 -6.59 -41.13
C THR A 101 30.95 -7.39 -40.14
N THR A 102 31.30 -7.32 -38.86
CA THR A 102 30.51 -7.86 -37.74
C THR A 102 30.01 -6.71 -36.87
N ASP A 103 28.78 -6.80 -36.37
CA ASP A 103 28.18 -5.76 -35.54
C ASP A 103 27.16 -6.33 -34.55
N CYS A 104 26.81 -5.52 -33.54
CA CYS A 104 25.67 -5.77 -32.66
C CYS A 104 24.68 -4.61 -32.77
N ARG A 105 23.48 -4.88 -33.30
CA ARG A 105 22.49 -3.85 -33.65
C ARG A 105 21.08 -4.30 -33.35
N ILE A 106 20.23 -3.34 -33.04
CA ILE A 106 18.80 -3.54 -32.81
C ILE A 106 18.03 -2.81 -33.91
N PHE A 107 17.11 -3.53 -34.56
CA PHE A 107 16.14 -3.01 -35.51
C PHE A 107 14.74 -3.15 -34.91
N GLN A 108 13.94 -2.09 -35.01
CA GLN A 108 12.62 -2.03 -34.36
C GLN A 108 11.56 -1.52 -35.32
N ASN A 109 10.41 -2.19 -35.31
CA ASN A 109 9.24 -1.87 -36.13
C ASN A 109 9.55 -1.84 -37.64
N MET A 110 10.40 -2.77 -38.10
CA MET A 110 10.81 -2.88 -39.50
C MET A 110 10.55 -4.29 -40.02
N SER A 111 10.08 -4.39 -41.26
CA SER A 111 9.99 -5.66 -41.98
C SER A 111 11.38 -6.19 -42.33
N VAL A 112 11.48 -7.49 -42.61
CA VAL A 112 12.77 -8.09 -43.02
C VAL A 112 13.37 -7.41 -44.24
N ILE A 113 12.53 -6.97 -45.19
CA ILE A 113 13.01 -6.28 -46.39
C ILE A 113 13.59 -4.92 -46.01
N GLU A 114 12.92 -4.13 -45.18
CA GLU A 114 13.43 -2.83 -44.74
C GLU A 114 14.75 -2.97 -43.96
N ILE A 115 14.89 -4.00 -43.12
CA ILE A 115 16.13 -4.31 -42.41
C ILE A 115 17.27 -4.62 -43.39
N VAL A 116 17.00 -5.48 -44.38
CA VAL A 116 17.99 -5.83 -45.41
C VAL A 116 18.41 -4.60 -46.22
N GLU A 117 17.46 -3.74 -46.58
CA GLU A 117 17.72 -2.48 -47.29
C GLU A 117 18.58 -1.52 -46.45
N GLU A 118 18.29 -1.40 -45.16
CA GLU A 118 19.10 -0.57 -44.25
C GLU A 118 20.53 -1.10 -44.14
N VAL A 119 20.72 -2.42 -44.03
CA VAL A 119 22.06 -3.03 -44.04
C VAL A 119 22.77 -2.75 -45.37
N PHE A 120 22.09 -2.94 -46.51
CA PHE A 120 22.66 -2.69 -47.84
C PHE A 120 23.01 -1.23 -48.07
N SER A 121 22.27 -0.28 -47.49
CA SER A 121 22.52 1.16 -47.65
C SER A 121 23.92 1.61 -47.20
N LYS A 122 24.56 0.85 -46.32
CA LYS A 122 25.94 1.09 -45.85
C LYS A 122 26.99 0.81 -46.93
N TYR A 123 26.65 0.05 -47.96
CA TYR A 123 27.58 -0.46 -48.97
C TYR A 123 27.29 0.20 -50.33
N SER A 124 28.16 1.09 -50.79
CA SER A 124 27.98 1.82 -52.07
C SER A 124 27.93 0.91 -53.31
N THR A 125 28.54 -0.27 -53.23
CA THR A 125 28.54 -1.32 -54.26
C THR A 125 27.26 -2.14 -54.28
N ALA A 126 26.37 -2.00 -53.29
CA ALA A 126 25.14 -2.76 -53.23
C ALA A 126 24.19 -2.38 -54.38
N LYS A 127 23.89 -3.36 -55.22
CA LYS A 127 22.90 -3.29 -56.30
C LYS A 127 21.99 -4.50 -56.20
N PHE A 128 20.69 -4.24 -56.05
CA PHE A 128 19.70 -5.28 -55.89
C PHE A 128 18.35 -4.91 -56.50
N GLU A 129 17.57 -5.93 -56.84
CA GLU A 129 16.21 -5.85 -57.37
C GLU A 129 15.29 -6.72 -56.52
N LYS A 130 14.07 -6.24 -56.25
CA LYS A 130 13.04 -6.99 -55.52
C LYS A 130 12.01 -7.54 -56.49
N ARG A 131 11.97 -8.86 -56.66
CA ARG A 131 10.94 -9.61 -57.41
C ARG A 131 10.08 -10.44 -56.45
N LEU A 132 9.50 -9.75 -55.48
CA LEU A 132 8.72 -10.37 -54.40
C LEU A 132 7.22 -10.37 -54.71
N GLN A 133 6.52 -11.41 -54.29
CA GLN A 133 5.06 -11.55 -54.32
C GLN A 133 4.45 -11.44 -52.92
N GLY A 134 5.18 -11.87 -51.88
CA GLY A 134 4.73 -11.88 -50.51
C GLY A 134 4.76 -10.50 -49.84
N SER A 135 4.02 -10.38 -48.73
CA SER A 135 4.09 -9.26 -47.80
C SER A 135 4.75 -9.74 -46.50
N TYR A 136 5.64 -8.92 -45.94
CA TYR A 136 6.46 -9.28 -44.78
C TYR A 136 6.11 -8.33 -43.62
N PRO A 137 5.52 -8.83 -42.52
CA PRO A 137 5.09 -7.97 -41.43
C PRO A 137 6.29 -7.31 -40.73
N PRO A 138 6.13 -6.07 -40.24
CA PRO A 138 7.12 -5.45 -39.38
C PRO A 138 7.38 -6.28 -38.12
N ARG A 139 8.65 -6.41 -37.76
CA ARG A 139 9.08 -7.02 -36.50
C ARG A 139 9.17 -5.94 -35.44
N GLU A 140 8.54 -6.14 -34.29
CA GLU A 140 8.68 -5.20 -33.16
C GLU A 140 10.15 -5.06 -32.75
N TYR A 141 10.87 -6.19 -32.73
CA TYR A 141 12.25 -6.29 -32.29
C TYR A 141 12.99 -7.34 -33.12
N CYS A 142 14.16 -6.98 -33.64
CA CYS A 142 15.07 -7.90 -34.33
C CYS A 142 16.52 -7.47 -34.09
N VAL A 143 17.36 -8.40 -33.67
CA VAL A 143 18.72 -8.15 -33.22
C VAL A 143 19.71 -8.84 -34.15
N GLN A 144 20.70 -8.09 -34.62
CA GLN A 144 21.97 -8.64 -35.11
C GLN A 144 22.90 -8.73 -33.90
N TYR A 145 23.38 -9.92 -33.56
CA TYR A 145 24.23 -10.11 -32.38
C TYR A 145 25.45 -10.98 -32.70
N ASP A 146 26.64 -10.40 -32.62
CA ASP A 146 27.94 -11.08 -32.83
C ASP A 146 27.98 -11.93 -34.11
N GLU A 147 27.41 -11.40 -35.18
CA GLU A 147 27.33 -12.05 -36.49
C GLU A 147 27.64 -11.05 -37.60
N SER A 148 28.13 -11.54 -38.74
CA SER A 148 28.44 -10.68 -39.87
C SER A 148 27.18 -10.07 -40.50
N ASP A 149 27.31 -8.94 -41.19
CA ASP A 149 26.20 -8.36 -41.95
C ASP A 149 25.67 -9.33 -43.02
N LEU A 150 26.56 -10.19 -43.55
CA LEU A 150 26.20 -11.24 -44.50
C LEU A 150 25.32 -12.31 -43.84
N ASP A 151 25.77 -12.86 -42.72
CA ASP A 151 25.05 -13.92 -42.00
C ASP A 151 23.69 -13.40 -41.52
N PHE A 152 23.65 -12.16 -41.02
CA PHE A 152 22.41 -11.51 -40.59
C PHE A 152 21.39 -11.41 -41.73
N VAL A 153 21.82 -10.91 -42.90
CA VAL A 153 20.94 -10.83 -44.08
C VAL A 153 20.52 -12.23 -44.54
N GLN A 154 21.46 -13.17 -44.65
CA GLN A 154 21.16 -14.52 -45.15
C GLN A 154 20.18 -15.26 -44.24
N ARG A 155 20.38 -15.27 -42.92
CA ARG A 155 19.45 -15.97 -42.00
C ARG A 155 18.05 -15.35 -42.01
N LEU A 156 17.93 -14.04 -42.24
CA LEU A 156 16.63 -13.37 -42.34
C LEU A 156 15.92 -13.76 -43.63
N LEU A 157 16.62 -13.73 -44.78
CA LEU A 157 16.07 -14.18 -46.06
C LEU A 157 15.68 -15.67 -46.01
N GLU A 158 16.53 -16.52 -45.44
CA GLU A 158 16.24 -17.94 -45.22
C GLU A 158 15.01 -18.14 -44.31
N HIS A 159 14.87 -17.33 -43.26
CA HIS A 159 13.71 -17.34 -42.36
C HIS A 159 12.40 -16.84 -43.01
N GLU A 160 12.48 -16.01 -44.03
CA GLU A 160 11.32 -15.58 -44.82
C GLU A 160 11.08 -16.46 -46.06
N GLY A 161 11.98 -17.40 -46.35
CA GLY A 161 11.90 -18.21 -47.57
C GLY A 161 12.16 -17.40 -48.85
N ILE A 162 12.86 -16.27 -48.72
CA ILE A 162 13.28 -15.42 -49.83
C ILE A 162 14.59 -15.98 -50.38
N LEU A 163 14.54 -16.43 -51.63
CA LEU A 163 15.73 -16.84 -52.36
C LEU A 163 16.42 -15.62 -52.96
N TYR A 164 17.72 -15.76 -53.23
CA TYR A 164 18.44 -14.74 -53.99
C TYR A 164 19.40 -15.35 -55.00
N PHE A 165 19.69 -14.60 -56.06
CA PHE A 165 20.67 -14.98 -57.09
C PHE A 165 21.25 -13.72 -57.73
N PHE A 166 22.14 -13.88 -58.71
CA PHE A 166 22.80 -12.76 -59.37
C PHE A 166 22.53 -12.75 -60.86
N GLU A 167 22.09 -11.60 -61.37
CA GLU A 167 22.06 -11.33 -62.80
C GLU A 167 23.29 -10.48 -63.16
N HIS A 168 23.98 -10.88 -64.22
CA HIS A 168 25.26 -10.31 -64.61
C HIS A 168 25.15 -9.55 -65.93
N ASP A 169 25.81 -8.41 -65.98
CA ASP A 169 25.92 -7.54 -67.16
C ASP A 169 27.37 -7.05 -67.24
N GLU A 170 27.73 -6.36 -68.31
CA GLU A 170 29.08 -5.83 -68.52
C GLU A 170 29.47 -4.89 -67.37
N GLY A 171 30.56 -5.21 -66.66
CA GLY A 171 31.11 -4.43 -65.56
C GLY A 171 30.29 -4.43 -64.25
N LYS A 172 29.17 -5.16 -64.18
CA LYS A 172 28.28 -5.12 -62.99
C LYS A 172 27.49 -6.42 -62.78
N HIS A 173 27.03 -6.61 -61.55
CA HIS A 173 26.11 -7.69 -61.18
C HIS A 173 25.04 -7.15 -60.20
N THR A 174 23.82 -7.67 -60.32
CA THR A 174 22.66 -7.26 -59.50
C THR A 174 22.17 -8.45 -58.70
N LEU A 175 22.02 -8.29 -57.39
CA LEU A 175 21.38 -9.27 -56.52
C LEU A 175 19.86 -9.24 -56.75
N VAL A 176 19.25 -10.35 -57.12
CA VAL A 176 17.80 -10.45 -57.27
C VAL A 176 17.23 -11.17 -56.05
N LEU A 177 16.32 -10.53 -55.33
CA LEU A 177 15.54 -11.14 -54.26
C LEU A 177 14.19 -11.63 -54.82
N ALA A 178 13.86 -12.91 -54.63
CA ALA A 178 12.60 -13.49 -55.10
C ALA A 178 12.01 -14.45 -54.06
N ASP A 179 10.70 -14.67 -54.10
CA ASP A 179 9.97 -15.52 -53.14
C ASP A 179 8.90 -16.41 -53.79
N ALA A 180 8.83 -16.41 -55.13
CA ALA A 180 7.87 -17.19 -55.88
C ALA A 180 8.44 -17.59 -57.25
N MET A 181 8.10 -18.80 -57.72
CA MET A 181 8.60 -19.35 -58.99
C MET A 181 8.23 -18.50 -60.20
N ASN A 182 7.01 -17.97 -60.23
CA ASN A 182 6.51 -17.10 -61.31
C ASN A 182 7.23 -15.74 -61.41
N LYS A 183 8.10 -15.41 -60.45
CA LYS A 183 8.94 -14.20 -60.46
C LYS A 183 10.31 -14.45 -61.10
N LEU A 184 10.66 -15.71 -61.31
CA LEU A 184 11.88 -16.11 -62.01
C LEU A 184 11.65 -15.98 -63.52
N LYS A 185 12.73 -15.72 -64.25
CA LYS A 185 12.68 -15.50 -65.70
C LYS A 185 13.47 -16.60 -66.40
N PRO A 186 13.06 -16.98 -67.62
CA PRO A 186 13.89 -17.81 -68.47
C PRO A 186 15.26 -17.16 -68.73
N ALA A 187 16.29 -17.97 -68.91
CA ALA A 187 17.57 -17.47 -69.40
C ALA A 187 17.38 -16.87 -70.81
N PRO A 188 17.83 -15.63 -71.08
CA PRO A 188 17.62 -14.96 -72.37
C PRO A 188 18.21 -15.76 -73.53
N GLY A 189 17.39 -16.16 -74.51
CA GLY A 189 17.82 -16.97 -75.66
C GLY A 189 17.94 -18.48 -75.37
N TYR A 190 17.63 -18.90 -74.15
CA TYR A 190 17.70 -20.28 -73.67
C TYR A 190 16.38 -20.73 -73.05
N GLU A 191 15.25 -20.17 -73.52
CA GLU A 191 13.91 -20.54 -73.06
C GLU A 191 13.62 -22.02 -73.30
N LYS A 192 14.23 -22.60 -74.35
CA LYS A 192 14.15 -24.01 -74.72
C LYS A 192 15.56 -24.55 -74.98
N VAL A 193 15.94 -25.61 -74.30
CA VAL A 193 17.29 -26.19 -74.35
C VAL A 193 17.22 -27.64 -74.83
N PRO A 194 17.87 -28.00 -75.95
CA PRO A 194 17.85 -29.36 -76.48
C PRO A 194 18.75 -30.30 -75.66
N TYR A 195 18.32 -31.56 -75.53
CA TYR A 195 19.11 -32.67 -75.04
C TYR A 195 19.64 -33.51 -76.19
N HIS A 196 20.95 -33.77 -76.21
CA HIS A 196 21.61 -34.65 -77.17
C HIS A 196 22.54 -35.63 -76.45
N PHE A 197 22.25 -36.93 -76.53
CA PHE A 197 23.10 -37.96 -75.92
C PHE A 197 24.49 -38.05 -76.59
N GLU A 198 25.54 -38.25 -75.79
CA GLU A 198 26.91 -38.50 -76.25
C GLU A 198 26.98 -39.77 -77.12
N GLY A 199 26.93 -39.60 -78.44
CA GLY A 199 26.86 -40.69 -79.42
C GLY A 199 26.17 -40.30 -80.73
N GLN A 200 25.33 -39.26 -80.71
CA GLN A 200 24.93 -38.56 -81.93
C GLN A 200 26.07 -37.63 -82.40
N GLY A 201 26.23 -37.45 -83.72
CA GLY A 201 27.29 -36.62 -84.28
C GLY A 201 27.28 -35.22 -83.68
N SER A 202 28.31 -34.87 -82.91
CA SER A 202 28.44 -33.57 -82.25
C SER A 202 28.46 -32.45 -83.30
N ARG A 203 27.47 -31.56 -83.20
CA ARG A 203 27.39 -30.33 -83.97
C ARG A 203 27.99 -29.21 -83.12
N ARG A 204 29.16 -28.70 -83.51
CA ARG A 204 29.87 -27.61 -82.79
C ARG A 204 29.11 -26.27 -82.81
N ASP A 205 28.09 -26.16 -83.64
CA ASP A 205 27.26 -24.96 -83.85
C ASP A 205 26.03 -24.87 -82.95
N VAL A 206 25.73 -25.91 -82.14
CA VAL A 206 24.54 -25.95 -81.27
C VAL A 206 24.94 -26.25 -79.84
N GLU A 207 24.41 -25.49 -78.89
CA GLU A 207 24.56 -25.73 -77.45
C GLU A 207 23.47 -26.71 -76.97
N TYR A 208 23.85 -27.73 -76.20
CA TYR A 208 22.93 -28.77 -75.74
C TYR A 208 23.32 -29.33 -74.36
N ILE A 209 22.36 -30.00 -73.73
CA ILE A 209 22.59 -30.85 -72.55
C ILE A 209 22.96 -32.25 -73.03
N THR A 210 24.07 -32.80 -72.55
CA THR A 210 24.58 -34.13 -72.89
C THR A 210 24.21 -35.20 -71.89
N GLU A 211 24.17 -34.85 -70.61
CA GLU A 211 23.80 -35.75 -69.53
C GLU A 211 22.62 -35.19 -68.76
N TRP A 212 21.65 -36.05 -68.44
CA TRP A 212 20.48 -35.71 -67.65
C TRP A 212 20.16 -36.84 -66.68
N ILE A 213 20.38 -36.59 -65.39
CA ILE A 213 20.33 -37.60 -64.33
C ILE A 213 19.24 -37.17 -63.33
N PRO A 214 17.97 -37.59 -63.54
CA PRO A 214 16.89 -37.26 -62.63
C PRO A 214 16.95 -38.12 -61.36
N GLY A 215 16.89 -37.48 -60.19
CA GLY A 215 16.90 -38.11 -58.89
C GLY A 215 15.68 -37.73 -58.03
N SER A 216 15.31 -38.60 -57.10
CA SER A 216 14.29 -38.31 -56.10
C SER A 216 14.68 -38.83 -54.72
N SER A 217 14.29 -38.12 -53.65
CA SER A 217 14.63 -38.47 -52.26
C SER A 217 13.43 -38.39 -51.32
N VAL A 218 13.33 -39.27 -50.32
CA VAL A 218 12.28 -39.22 -49.29
C VAL A 218 12.46 -37.96 -48.44
N ARG A 219 11.39 -37.19 -48.26
CA ARG A 219 11.36 -35.98 -47.43
C ARG A 219 10.12 -35.96 -46.53
N PRO A 220 10.18 -35.32 -45.36
CA PRO A 220 9.00 -35.04 -44.54
C PRO A 220 7.86 -34.43 -45.34
N GLY A 221 6.64 -34.89 -45.06
CA GLY A 221 5.41 -34.43 -45.69
C GLY A 221 4.72 -33.29 -44.94
N ALA A 222 5.11 -33.07 -43.68
CA ALA A 222 4.52 -32.05 -42.82
C ALA A 222 5.57 -31.30 -42.00
N TYR A 223 5.27 -30.02 -41.73
CA TYR A 223 5.99 -29.20 -40.76
C TYR A 223 4.97 -28.60 -39.79
N VAL A 224 5.26 -28.72 -38.49
CA VAL A 224 4.42 -28.23 -37.40
C VAL A 224 5.28 -27.40 -36.46
N HIS A 225 4.74 -26.29 -36.00
CA HIS A 225 5.37 -25.49 -34.96
C HIS A 225 4.34 -24.78 -34.09
N THR A 226 4.79 -24.28 -32.96
CA THR A 226 3.96 -23.49 -32.06
C THR A 226 4.80 -22.43 -31.35
N ASP A 227 4.14 -21.48 -30.72
CA ASP A 227 4.76 -20.41 -29.95
C ASP A 227 3.87 -20.04 -28.74
N TYR A 228 4.31 -19.08 -27.93
CA TYR A 228 3.56 -18.60 -26.78
C TYR A 228 3.45 -17.06 -26.77
N ASP A 229 2.22 -16.56 -26.82
CA ASP A 229 1.91 -15.14 -26.64
C ASP A 229 1.39 -14.89 -25.22
N PHE A 230 2.16 -14.16 -24.41
CA PHE A 230 1.77 -13.82 -23.05
C PHE A 230 0.62 -12.79 -23.00
N GLU A 231 0.36 -12.04 -24.08
CA GLU A 231 -0.80 -11.15 -24.18
C GLU A 231 -2.09 -11.95 -24.45
N LYS A 232 -1.95 -13.17 -25.00
CA LYS A 232 -3.05 -14.11 -25.29
C LYS A 232 -2.70 -15.54 -24.82
N PRO A 233 -2.51 -15.76 -23.50
CA PRO A 233 -1.89 -16.99 -22.98
C PRO A 233 -2.68 -18.28 -23.23
N GLY A 234 -3.95 -18.19 -23.59
CA GLY A 234 -4.80 -19.33 -23.95
C GLY A 234 -5.04 -19.49 -25.47
N ALA A 235 -4.41 -18.67 -26.31
CA ALA A 235 -4.52 -18.81 -27.76
C ALA A 235 -3.78 -20.06 -28.25
N ASP A 236 -4.41 -20.83 -29.14
CA ASP A 236 -3.74 -21.92 -29.84
C ASP A 236 -2.94 -21.33 -31.01
N LEU A 237 -1.61 -21.30 -30.84
CA LEU A 237 -0.66 -20.85 -31.86
C LEU A 237 -0.03 -22.03 -32.62
N MET A 238 -0.57 -23.24 -32.50
CA MET A 238 -0.09 -24.35 -33.30
C MET A 238 -0.44 -24.13 -34.78
N ALA A 239 0.58 -24.09 -35.63
CA ALA A 239 0.42 -23.99 -37.08
C ALA A 239 1.04 -25.20 -37.78
N LYS A 240 0.34 -25.68 -38.81
CA LYS A 240 0.68 -26.93 -39.52
C LYS A 240 0.51 -26.77 -41.02
N SER A 241 1.52 -27.15 -41.78
CA SER A 241 1.43 -27.36 -43.23
C SER A 241 1.75 -28.80 -43.57
N ALA A 242 0.85 -29.48 -44.28
CA ALA A 242 1.00 -30.88 -44.66
C ALA A 242 0.62 -31.09 -46.13
N GLN A 243 1.57 -31.57 -46.93
CA GLN A 243 1.38 -31.94 -48.32
C GLN A 243 2.38 -33.04 -48.68
N PRO A 244 2.15 -34.29 -48.23
CA PRO A 244 3.05 -35.42 -48.51
C PRO A 244 3.01 -35.80 -49.99
N PHE A 245 4.16 -36.18 -50.54
CA PHE A 245 4.24 -36.76 -51.89
C PHE A 245 3.62 -38.16 -51.93
N SER A 246 3.21 -38.59 -53.12
CA SER A 246 2.55 -39.89 -53.34
C SER A 246 3.57 -41.05 -53.41
N HIS A 247 4.26 -41.32 -52.31
CA HIS A 247 5.13 -42.50 -52.13
C HIS A 247 5.07 -43.05 -50.69
N LYS A 248 5.60 -44.26 -50.47
CA LYS A 248 5.66 -44.86 -49.13
C LYS A 248 6.56 -44.02 -48.21
N LEU A 249 6.24 -43.95 -46.92
CA LEU A 249 6.98 -43.20 -45.89
C LEU A 249 7.07 -41.67 -46.14
N ALA A 250 6.15 -41.08 -46.90
CA ALA A 250 6.09 -39.63 -47.13
C ALA A 250 5.44 -38.82 -45.99
N ALA A 251 4.82 -39.48 -45.01
CA ALA A 251 4.01 -38.84 -43.98
C ALA A 251 4.82 -38.32 -42.76
N GLY A 252 6.15 -38.38 -42.80
CA GLY A 252 7.00 -37.89 -41.71
C GLY A 252 6.77 -36.41 -41.42
N GLU A 253 6.86 -36.04 -40.14
CA GLU A 253 6.59 -34.68 -39.64
C GLU A 253 7.82 -34.13 -38.90
N ASN A 254 8.14 -32.86 -39.16
CA ASN A 254 9.09 -32.10 -38.36
C ASN A 254 8.33 -31.15 -37.41
N TYR A 255 8.61 -31.23 -36.11
CA TYR A 255 8.02 -30.37 -35.09
C TYR A 255 9.06 -29.42 -34.47
N ARG A 256 8.69 -28.16 -34.19
CA ARG A 256 9.57 -27.18 -33.52
C ARG A 256 8.79 -26.24 -32.59
N GLN A 257 9.43 -25.88 -31.47
CA GLN A 257 9.06 -24.74 -30.62
C GLN A 257 10.35 -24.02 -30.21
N PRO A 258 10.41 -22.67 -30.23
CA PRO A 258 9.39 -21.72 -30.70
C PRO A 258 9.33 -21.62 -32.24
N GLY A 259 8.17 -21.14 -32.72
CA GLY A 259 7.83 -20.97 -34.15
C GLY A 259 8.09 -19.56 -34.70
N ALA A 260 8.51 -18.62 -33.86
CA ALA A 260 8.77 -17.21 -34.17
C ALA A 260 7.57 -16.47 -34.79
N HIS A 261 6.38 -16.67 -34.22
CA HIS A 261 5.16 -15.98 -34.62
C HIS A 261 4.18 -15.82 -33.45
N LEU A 262 3.43 -14.72 -33.43
CA LEU A 262 2.37 -14.44 -32.45
C LEU A 262 0.97 -14.35 -33.10
N ASP A 263 0.93 -14.57 -34.42
CA ASP A 263 -0.29 -14.60 -35.24
C ASP A 263 -0.39 -15.93 -35.97
N VAL A 264 -1.58 -16.53 -35.96
CA VAL A 264 -1.81 -17.87 -36.54
C VAL A 264 -1.63 -17.86 -38.05
N GLY A 265 -2.11 -16.83 -38.77
CA GLY A 265 -1.97 -16.74 -40.22
C GLY A 265 -0.50 -16.61 -40.65
N ARG A 266 0.30 -15.89 -39.85
CA ARG A 266 1.75 -15.86 -40.01
C ARG A 266 2.40 -17.21 -39.71
N GLY A 267 1.94 -17.90 -38.66
CA GLY A 267 2.35 -19.26 -38.33
C GLY A 267 2.14 -20.25 -39.47
N ASP A 268 0.97 -20.22 -40.11
CA ASP A 268 0.63 -21.07 -41.25
C ASP A 268 1.52 -20.79 -42.47
N SER A 269 1.76 -19.51 -42.74
CA SER A 269 2.65 -19.08 -43.83
C SER A 269 4.08 -19.59 -43.63
N LEU A 270 4.61 -19.47 -42.41
CA LEU A 270 5.92 -20.00 -42.06
C LEU A 270 5.93 -21.53 -42.14
N ALA A 271 4.92 -22.23 -41.64
CA ALA A 271 4.84 -23.69 -41.74
C ALA A 271 4.87 -24.16 -43.21
N ALA A 272 4.19 -23.46 -44.11
CA ALA A 272 4.22 -23.73 -45.55
C ALA A 272 5.62 -23.52 -46.14
N ILE A 273 6.27 -22.39 -45.84
CA ILE A 273 7.66 -22.11 -46.26
C ILE A 273 8.62 -23.20 -45.78
N ARG A 274 8.51 -23.64 -44.52
CA ARG A 274 9.38 -24.68 -43.95
C ARG A 274 9.15 -26.06 -44.58
N ARG A 275 7.89 -26.40 -44.87
CA ARG A 275 7.57 -27.62 -45.62
C ARG A 275 8.18 -27.55 -47.03
N GLU A 276 7.99 -26.45 -47.75
CA GLU A 276 8.57 -26.24 -49.09
C GLU A 276 10.10 -26.30 -49.07
N GLU A 277 10.76 -25.70 -48.08
CA GLU A 277 12.21 -25.80 -47.85
C GLU A 277 12.68 -27.25 -47.76
N ILE A 278 12.04 -28.05 -46.91
CA ILE A 278 12.39 -29.46 -46.70
C ILE A 278 12.11 -30.29 -47.96
N GLN A 279 11.06 -29.93 -48.71
CA GLN A 279 10.64 -30.63 -49.91
C GLN A 279 11.38 -30.19 -51.19
N ALA A 280 12.03 -29.02 -51.22
CA ALA A 280 12.70 -28.46 -52.40
C ALA A 280 13.81 -29.35 -53.00
N VAL A 281 14.31 -30.31 -52.21
CA VAL A 281 15.31 -31.30 -52.62
C VAL A 281 14.71 -32.69 -52.86
N HIS A 282 13.38 -32.82 -52.84
CA HIS A 282 12.66 -34.06 -53.15
C HIS A 282 12.96 -34.51 -54.58
N GLN A 283 12.92 -33.59 -55.55
CA GLN A 283 13.28 -33.82 -56.94
C GLN A 283 14.48 -32.95 -57.31
N ARG A 284 15.60 -33.59 -57.64
CA ARG A 284 16.83 -32.91 -58.09
C ARG A 284 17.42 -33.65 -59.27
N ILE A 285 17.82 -32.89 -60.27
CA ILE A 285 18.40 -33.41 -61.49
C ILE A 285 19.81 -32.83 -61.60
N ALA A 286 20.78 -33.69 -61.84
CA ALA A 286 22.10 -33.28 -62.29
C ALA A 286 22.11 -33.29 -63.82
N ALA A 287 22.54 -32.20 -64.44
CA ALA A 287 22.65 -32.07 -65.88
C ALA A 287 24.04 -31.58 -66.27
N VAL A 288 24.56 -32.07 -67.39
CA VAL A 288 25.86 -31.65 -67.93
C VAL A 288 25.66 -31.22 -69.38
N GLY A 289 26.34 -30.17 -69.82
CA GLY A 289 26.27 -29.74 -71.21
C GLY A 289 27.19 -28.58 -71.55
N THR A 290 26.98 -28.06 -72.76
CA THR A 290 27.72 -26.93 -73.35
C THR A 290 26.94 -25.62 -73.35
N VAL A 291 25.82 -25.58 -72.62
CA VAL A 291 24.86 -24.46 -72.63
C VAL A 291 25.42 -23.28 -71.85
N ARG A 292 25.82 -22.23 -72.57
CA ARG A 292 26.58 -21.08 -72.04
C ARG A 292 25.70 -20.07 -71.31
N GLY A 293 24.42 -19.96 -71.67
CA GLY A 293 23.54 -18.94 -71.11
C GLY A 293 22.87 -19.26 -69.77
N LEU A 294 22.92 -20.50 -69.28
CA LEU A 294 22.19 -20.92 -68.07
C LEU A 294 22.92 -20.54 -66.78
N PHE A 295 22.20 -19.95 -65.82
CA PHE A 295 22.75 -19.49 -64.53
C PHE A 295 21.84 -19.79 -63.35
N SER A 296 22.38 -19.90 -62.13
CA SER A 296 21.53 -20.11 -60.95
C SER A 296 20.46 -19.01 -60.81
N GLY A 297 19.20 -19.41 -60.63
CA GLY A 297 18.05 -18.52 -60.54
C GLY A 297 17.27 -18.32 -61.84
N CYS A 298 17.79 -18.75 -63.00
CA CYS A 298 17.04 -18.73 -64.25
C CYS A 298 16.15 -19.97 -64.42
N THR A 299 15.15 -19.88 -65.30
CA THR A 299 14.38 -21.03 -65.77
C THR A 299 14.72 -21.41 -67.21
N PHE A 300 14.42 -22.65 -67.61
CA PHE A 300 14.46 -23.09 -69.00
C PHE A 300 13.55 -24.32 -69.19
N LYS A 301 13.12 -24.59 -70.43
CA LYS A 301 12.41 -25.82 -70.78
C LYS A 301 13.36 -26.84 -71.43
N LEU A 302 13.42 -28.05 -70.87
CA LEU A 302 14.15 -29.17 -71.49
C LEU A 302 13.37 -29.68 -72.71
N ASP A 303 14.09 -30.00 -73.78
CA ASP A 303 13.52 -30.54 -75.02
C ASP A 303 14.29 -31.76 -75.52
N GLY A 304 13.57 -32.77 -76.00
CA GLY A 304 14.17 -33.92 -76.68
C GLY A 304 14.81 -34.97 -75.76
N PHE A 305 14.56 -34.95 -74.45
CA PHE A 305 14.98 -36.04 -73.56
C PHE A 305 14.09 -37.29 -73.79
N PRO A 306 14.64 -38.52 -73.86
CA PRO A 306 13.86 -39.73 -74.18
C PRO A 306 12.70 -40.05 -73.22
N ARG A 307 12.74 -39.54 -71.98
CA ARG A 307 11.67 -39.72 -70.99
C ARG A 307 10.77 -38.48 -70.98
N GLU A 308 9.56 -38.62 -71.52
CA GLU A 308 8.69 -37.49 -71.83
C GLU A 308 8.28 -36.62 -70.62
N ASP A 309 8.13 -37.22 -69.44
CA ASP A 309 7.82 -36.48 -68.20
C ASP A 309 8.96 -35.53 -67.75
N GLN A 310 10.15 -35.64 -68.35
CA GLN A 310 11.26 -34.73 -68.10
C GLN A 310 11.29 -33.54 -69.08
N ASN A 311 10.49 -33.52 -70.15
CA ASN A 311 10.48 -32.41 -71.12
C ASN A 311 9.61 -31.23 -70.63
N GLN A 312 9.96 -30.69 -69.46
CA GLN A 312 9.22 -29.64 -68.75
C GLN A 312 10.12 -28.44 -68.40
N GLU A 313 9.58 -27.47 -67.67
CA GLU A 313 10.32 -26.29 -67.20
C GLU A 313 11.07 -26.59 -65.88
N TYR A 314 12.31 -26.14 -65.83
CA TYR A 314 13.22 -26.32 -64.71
C TYR A 314 13.80 -24.98 -64.23
N LEU A 315 13.98 -24.87 -62.93
CA LEU A 315 14.81 -23.88 -62.26
C LEU A 315 16.25 -24.40 -62.18
N VAL A 316 17.21 -23.59 -62.63
CA VAL A 316 18.62 -23.83 -62.35
C VAL A 316 18.92 -23.39 -60.92
N VAL A 317 19.22 -24.35 -60.05
CA VAL A 317 19.51 -24.05 -58.64
C VAL A 317 21.00 -23.82 -58.40
N SER A 318 21.85 -24.55 -59.12
CA SER A 318 23.31 -24.35 -59.08
C SER A 318 23.90 -24.58 -60.47
N ALA A 319 24.97 -23.87 -60.79
CA ALA A 319 25.73 -24.08 -62.00
C ALA A 319 27.23 -23.97 -61.71
N GLU A 320 27.98 -25.00 -62.10
CA GLU A 320 29.44 -25.04 -62.07
C GLU A 320 29.95 -24.89 -63.50
N TYR A 321 30.74 -23.84 -63.75
CA TYR A 321 31.27 -23.49 -65.06
C TYR A 321 32.73 -23.86 -65.17
N ARG A 322 33.12 -24.30 -66.36
CA ARG A 322 34.50 -24.46 -66.80
C ARG A 322 34.62 -23.87 -68.19
N LEU A 323 35.23 -22.69 -68.29
CA LEU A 323 35.52 -22.00 -69.54
C LEU A 323 37.04 -21.89 -69.69
N PHE A 324 37.57 -22.20 -70.86
CA PHE A 324 39.00 -22.14 -71.14
C PHE A 324 39.26 -21.47 -72.48
N ASP A 325 40.30 -20.64 -72.52
CA ASP A 325 40.86 -20.14 -73.77
C ASP A 325 41.66 -21.26 -74.47
N PRO A 326 41.37 -21.59 -75.74
CA PRO A 326 42.07 -22.66 -76.47
C PRO A 326 43.58 -22.44 -76.62
N GLY A 327 44.03 -21.19 -76.65
CA GLY A 327 45.43 -20.81 -76.88
C GLY A 327 46.35 -21.08 -75.69
N TYR A 328 45.80 -21.30 -74.49
CA TYR A 328 46.57 -21.47 -73.26
C TYR A 328 46.35 -22.83 -72.57
N ARG A 329 45.87 -23.84 -73.33
CA ARG A 329 45.69 -25.23 -72.86
C ARG A 329 46.97 -26.06 -72.95
N ALA A 330 47.08 -27.08 -72.09
CA ALA A 330 48.10 -28.11 -72.23
C ALA A 330 47.83 -28.97 -73.47
N LEU A 331 48.89 -29.43 -74.14
CA LEU A 331 48.81 -30.23 -75.38
C LEU A 331 47.99 -31.54 -75.24
N ALA A 332 47.80 -32.04 -74.02
CA ALA A 332 46.99 -33.23 -73.73
C ALA A 332 45.47 -32.97 -73.74
N ASP A 333 45.03 -31.72 -73.66
CA ASP A 333 43.61 -31.33 -73.49
C ASP A 333 43.03 -30.59 -74.71
N VAL A 334 43.74 -30.57 -75.84
CA VAL A 334 43.38 -29.83 -77.06
C VAL A 334 42.07 -30.33 -77.70
N GLU A 335 41.69 -31.58 -77.46
CA GLU A 335 40.43 -32.18 -77.96
C GLU A 335 39.21 -31.96 -77.04
N SER A 336 39.36 -31.34 -75.87
CA SER A 336 38.27 -31.10 -74.92
C SER A 336 37.39 -29.90 -75.29
N GLU A 337 36.12 -29.88 -74.88
CA GLU A 337 35.23 -28.72 -75.12
C GLU A 337 35.69 -27.46 -74.37
N ASN A 338 35.61 -26.29 -75.02
CA ASN A 338 36.06 -25.00 -74.46
C ASN A 338 35.19 -24.51 -73.29
N PHE A 339 33.92 -24.92 -73.27
CA PHE A 339 32.97 -24.58 -72.23
C PHE A 339 32.23 -25.84 -71.80
N LYS A 340 32.16 -26.05 -70.49
CA LYS A 340 31.35 -27.08 -69.85
C LYS A 340 30.61 -26.50 -68.67
N VAL A 341 29.34 -26.86 -68.53
CA VAL A 341 28.54 -26.54 -67.34
C VAL A 341 27.98 -27.80 -66.71
N ILE A 342 28.03 -27.85 -65.38
CA ILE A 342 27.35 -28.86 -64.56
C ILE A 342 26.25 -28.14 -63.79
N LEU A 343 25.01 -28.52 -64.04
CA LEU A 343 23.82 -27.89 -63.50
C LEU A 343 23.17 -28.80 -62.45
N GLY A 344 22.76 -28.19 -61.34
CA GLY A 344 21.79 -28.77 -60.41
C GLY A 344 20.46 -28.10 -60.63
N VAL A 345 19.47 -28.82 -61.14
CA VAL A 345 18.17 -28.25 -61.52
C VAL A 345 17.01 -28.92 -60.79
N ALA A 346 15.88 -28.21 -60.69
CA ALA A 346 14.66 -28.68 -60.05
C ALA A 346 13.43 -28.27 -60.89
N PRO A 347 12.37 -29.09 -60.98
CA PRO A 347 11.16 -28.71 -61.71
C PRO A 347 10.51 -27.45 -61.13
N THR A 348 10.02 -26.53 -61.97
CA THR A 348 9.34 -25.30 -61.48
C THR A 348 7.99 -25.58 -60.84
N ALA A 349 7.41 -26.77 -61.08
CA ALA A 349 6.20 -27.25 -60.43
C ALA A 349 6.34 -27.46 -58.90
N LEU A 350 7.58 -27.62 -58.42
CA LEU A 350 7.89 -27.71 -57.00
C LEU A 350 8.47 -26.39 -56.51
N ALA A 351 7.79 -25.75 -55.55
CA ALA A 351 8.29 -24.52 -54.94
C ALA A 351 9.67 -24.74 -54.30
N TYR A 352 10.57 -23.78 -54.52
CA TYR A 352 11.91 -23.77 -53.95
C TYR A 352 11.98 -22.70 -52.88
N ARG A 353 12.41 -23.11 -51.69
CA ARG A 353 12.81 -22.22 -50.61
C ARG A 353 14.27 -22.48 -50.27
N PRO A 354 15.04 -21.44 -49.95
CA PRO A 354 16.43 -21.62 -49.56
C PRO A 354 16.53 -22.47 -48.28
N PRO A 355 17.50 -23.40 -48.20
CA PRO A 355 17.75 -24.13 -46.96
C PRO A 355 18.32 -23.20 -45.89
N ARG A 356 17.87 -23.36 -44.64
CA ARG A 356 18.39 -22.63 -43.48
C ARG A 356 19.74 -23.18 -43.04
N VAL A 357 20.82 -22.69 -43.64
CA VAL A 357 22.19 -23.09 -43.28
C VAL A 357 22.90 -22.03 -42.45
N THR A 358 22.45 -20.78 -42.55
CA THR A 358 23.09 -19.68 -41.85
C THR A 358 22.75 -19.80 -40.38
N THR A 359 23.79 -19.92 -39.54
CA THR A 359 23.60 -20.19 -38.12
C THR A 359 22.96 -18.99 -37.45
N ARG A 360 21.90 -19.20 -36.68
CA ARG A 360 21.32 -18.13 -35.88
C ARG A 360 22.22 -17.82 -34.68
N PRO A 361 22.41 -16.54 -34.31
CA PRO A 361 23.11 -16.19 -33.10
C PRO A 361 22.36 -16.74 -31.88
N ILE A 362 23.12 -17.17 -30.86
CA ILE A 362 22.58 -17.69 -29.60
C ILE A 362 23.24 -16.94 -28.44
N MET A 363 22.41 -16.35 -27.60
CA MET A 363 22.81 -15.79 -26.31
C MET A 363 23.18 -16.93 -25.37
N ARG A 364 24.47 -17.10 -25.12
CA ARG A 364 24.98 -18.23 -24.32
C ARG A 364 24.65 -18.14 -22.83
N GLY A 365 24.20 -16.99 -22.36
CA GLY A 365 23.84 -16.75 -20.98
C GLY A 365 23.30 -15.33 -20.78
N PRO A 366 22.89 -15.01 -19.54
CA PRO A 366 22.32 -13.72 -19.22
C PRO A 366 23.35 -12.60 -19.31
N GLN A 367 22.86 -11.40 -19.56
CA GLN A 367 23.64 -10.17 -19.62
C GLN A 367 23.06 -9.14 -18.66
N THR A 368 23.83 -8.10 -18.35
CA THR A 368 23.31 -6.94 -17.64
C THR A 368 22.93 -5.84 -18.62
N ALA A 369 21.89 -5.08 -18.30
CA ALA A 369 21.47 -3.91 -19.06
C ALA A 369 21.01 -2.80 -18.11
N THR A 370 21.00 -1.56 -18.59
CA THR A 370 20.48 -0.40 -17.84
C THR A 370 19.03 -0.13 -18.24
N VAL A 371 18.14 0.05 -17.28
CA VAL A 371 16.74 0.43 -17.54
C VAL A 371 16.67 1.86 -18.05
N VAL A 372 15.87 2.10 -19.08
CA VAL A 372 15.77 3.40 -19.78
C VAL A 372 14.32 3.79 -20.06
N GLY A 373 14.11 5.07 -20.33
CA GLY A 373 12.79 5.63 -20.63
C GLY A 373 12.88 7.11 -21.04
N PRO A 374 11.73 7.80 -21.16
CA PRO A 374 11.69 9.20 -21.53
C PRO A 374 12.43 10.10 -20.54
N SER A 375 13.01 11.19 -21.04
CA SER A 375 13.66 12.19 -20.18
C SER A 375 12.68 12.81 -19.18
N GLY A 376 13.09 12.98 -17.92
CA GLY A 376 12.26 13.51 -16.83
C GLY A 376 11.35 12.49 -16.14
N GLU A 377 11.39 11.22 -16.56
CA GLU A 377 10.73 10.10 -15.89
C GLU A 377 11.70 9.35 -14.97
N GLU A 378 11.20 8.82 -13.85
CA GLU A 378 11.95 7.87 -13.01
C GLU A 378 11.51 6.41 -13.28
N ILE A 379 10.28 6.22 -13.76
CA ILE A 379 9.67 4.92 -14.01
C ILE A 379 9.00 4.97 -15.37
N PHE A 380 9.35 4.05 -16.26
CA PHE A 380 8.70 3.89 -17.56
C PHE A 380 8.30 2.43 -17.75
N THR A 381 6.99 2.18 -17.71
CA THR A 381 6.41 0.83 -17.69
C THR A 381 5.09 0.77 -18.43
N ASP A 382 4.66 -0.42 -18.83
CA ASP A 382 3.36 -0.66 -19.45
C ASP A 382 2.38 -1.46 -18.55
N LYS A 383 1.21 -1.82 -19.11
CA LYS A 383 0.14 -2.58 -18.42
C LYS A 383 0.58 -3.97 -17.90
N TYR A 384 1.71 -4.50 -18.36
CA TYR A 384 2.26 -5.80 -17.97
C TYR A 384 3.49 -5.66 -17.06
N ALA A 385 3.76 -4.45 -16.55
CA ALA A 385 4.95 -4.14 -15.76
C ALA A 385 6.27 -4.43 -16.48
N ARG A 386 6.29 -4.30 -17.81
CA ARG A 386 7.50 -4.39 -18.63
C ARG A 386 8.25 -3.08 -18.60
N VAL A 387 9.56 -3.13 -18.74
CA VAL A 387 10.43 -1.94 -18.86
C VAL A 387 11.25 -2.01 -20.13
N LYS A 388 11.85 -0.88 -20.53
CA LYS A 388 12.83 -0.85 -21.63
C LYS A 388 14.24 -0.78 -21.08
N VAL A 389 15.20 -1.33 -21.83
CA VAL A 389 16.60 -1.41 -21.42
C VAL A 389 17.54 -0.96 -22.54
N GLN A 390 18.72 -0.50 -22.16
CA GLN A 390 19.86 -0.31 -23.05
C GLN A 390 20.89 -1.40 -22.71
N PHE A 391 21.20 -2.25 -23.68
CA PHE A 391 22.30 -3.20 -23.54
C PHE A 391 23.65 -2.50 -23.67
N HIS A 392 24.67 -3.05 -23.00
CA HIS A 392 26.02 -2.45 -22.98
C HIS A 392 26.73 -2.50 -24.34
N TRP A 393 26.36 -3.46 -25.20
CA TRP A 393 26.89 -3.60 -26.56
C TRP A 393 26.12 -2.76 -27.58
N ASP A 394 24.94 -2.23 -27.24
CA ASP A 394 24.19 -1.38 -28.16
C ASP A 394 24.81 0.03 -28.17
N ARG A 395 25.55 0.29 -29.25
CA ARG A 395 26.25 1.55 -29.52
C ARG A 395 25.40 2.59 -30.25
N LEU A 396 24.24 2.20 -30.80
CA LEU A 396 23.36 3.07 -31.58
C LEU A 396 22.20 3.63 -30.74
N GLY A 397 21.82 2.92 -29.68
CA GLY A 397 20.82 3.38 -28.72
C GLY A 397 21.22 4.68 -28.01
N LYS A 398 20.21 5.49 -27.70
CA LYS A 398 20.37 6.83 -27.12
C LYS A 398 20.09 6.86 -25.62
N LYS A 399 19.93 5.69 -24.98
CA LYS A 399 19.49 5.53 -23.59
C LYS A 399 18.14 6.20 -23.30
N ASP A 400 17.21 6.07 -24.24
CA ASP A 400 15.86 6.63 -24.18
C ASP A 400 14.77 5.55 -24.38
N GLN A 401 13.50 5.95 -24.50
CA GLN A 401 12.36 5.05 -24.71
C GLN A 401 12.38 4.27 -26.04
N ASN A 402 13.34 4.51 -26.93
CA ASN A 402 13.48 3.83 -28.22
C ASN A 402 14.65 2.83 -28.23
N SER A 403 15.33 2.61 -27.10
CA SER A 403 16.53 1.76 -27.04
C SER A 403 16.25 0.27 -27.21
N SER A 404 15.08 -0.21 -26.76
CA SER A 404 14.66 -1.61 -26.90
C SER A 404 13.16 -1.76 -27.04
N CYS A 405 12.70 -2.98 -27.31
CA CYS A 405 11.32 -3.39 -27.06
C CYS A 405 11.00 -3.39 -25.55
N PHE A 406 9.73 -3.59 -25.21
CA PHE A 406 9.33 -3.80 -23.82
C PHE A 406 9.71 -5.20 -23.35
N VAL A 407 10.53 -5.26 -22.30
CA VAL A 407 11.07 -6.50 -21.73
C VAL A 407 10.31 -6.86 -20.46
N ARG A 408 9.80 -8.09 -20.37
CA ARG A 408 9.11 -8.61 -19.18
C ARG A 408 10.06 -8.72 -18.01
N VAL A 409 9.56 -8.42 -16.80
CA VAL A 409 10.33 -8.47 -15.56
C VAL A 409 9.83 -9.61 -14.69
N SER A 410 10.72 -10.56 -14.39
CA SER A 410 10.48 -11.59 -13.39
C SER A 410 10.14 -10.96 -12.04
N GLN A 411 9.12 -11.49 -11.37
CA GLN A 411 8.67 -11.05 -10.05
C GLN A 411 8.90 -12.18 -9.04
N THR A 412 9.10 -11.82 -7.77
CA THR A 412 9.26 -12.80 -6.68
C THR A 412 8.05 -13.73 -6.56
N TRP A 413 6.83 -13.23 -6.81
CA TRP A 413 5.60 -14.02 -6.85
C TRP A 413 4.59 -13.33 -7.76
N ALA A 414 4.00 -14.04 -8.72
CA ALA A 414 3.05 -13.47 -9.67
C ALA A 414 1.82 -14.38 -9.84
N GLY A 415 0.63 -13.83 -9.55
CA GLY A 415 -0.66 -14.49 -9.70
C GLY A 415 -1.69 -13.60 -10.41
N SER A 416 -2.89 -14.14 -10.66
CA SER A 416 -3.96 -13.43 -11.36
C SER A 416 -4.58 -12.34 -10.47
N GLY A 417 -4.05 -11.12 -10.54
CA GLY A 417 -4.52 -9.96 -9.76
C GLY A 417 -3.92 -9.85 -8.35
N TRP A 418 -2.85 -10.59 -8.06
CA TRP A 418 -2.17 -10.61 -6.76
C TRP A 418 -0.70 -11.03 -6.93
N GLY A 419 0.18 -10.66 -5.99
CA GLY A 419 1.61 -11.00 -6.04
C GLY A 419 2.52 -9.86 -5.58
N PHE A 420 3.82 -10.01 -5.82
CA PHE A 420 4.82 -8.96 -5.63
C PHE A 420 5.00 -8.14 -6.91
N ILE A 421 5.19 -6.83 -6.75
CA ILE A 421 5.53 -5.94 -7.86
C ILE A 421 6.62 -4.97 -7.43
N GLN A 422 7.78 -5.06 -8.08
CA GLN A 422 8.84 -4.05 -7.95
C GLN A 422 9.33 -3.68 -9.35
N ILE A 423 8.82 -2.58 -9.89
CA ILE A 423 9.17 -2.18 -11.26
C ILE A 423 10.59 -1.58 -11.24
N PRO A 424 11.53 -2.11 -12.04
CA PRO A 424 12.86 -1.50 -12.18
C PRO A 424 12.74 -0.04 -12.63
N ARG A 425 13.51 0.86 -12.01
CA ARG A 425 13.52 2.29 -12.31
C ARG A 425 14.57 2.63 -13.35
N ILE A 426 14.37 3.73 -14.08
CA ILE A 426 15.33 4.24 -15.06
C ILE A 426 16.68 4.48 -14.37
N GLY A 427 17.76 4.02 -15.00
CA GLY A 427 19.12 4.06 -14.48
C GLY A 427 19.54 2.85 -13.64
N GLN A 428 18.60 1.98 -13.22
CA GLN A 428 18.95 0.76 -12.49
C GLN A 428 19.50 -0.31 -13.42
N GLU A 429 20.35 -1.19 -12.87
CA GLU A 429 20.93 -2.32 -13.58
C GLU A 429 20.12 -3.60 -13.34
N VAL A 430 19.80 -4.27 -14.44
CA VAL A 430 18.99 -5.50 -14.45
C VAL A 430 19.74 -6.61 -15.17
N ILE A 431 19.46 -7.85 -14.77
CA ILE A 431 19.93 -9.05 -15.46
C ILE A 431 18.86 -9.44 -16.48
N VAL A 432 19.25 -9.54 -17.75
CA VAL A 432 18.43 -9.92 -18.90
C VAL A 432 18.88 -11.28 -19.39
N ASP A 433 17.98 -12.25 -19.37
CA ASP A 433 18.12 -13.55 -20.01
C ASP A 433 17.35 -13.55 -21.35
N PHE A 434 17.50 -14.62 -22.13
CA PHE A 434 16.95 -14.72 -23.48
C PHE A 434 16.27 -16.07 -23.66
N ILE A 435 14.98 -16.07 -24.02
CA ILE A 435 14.19 -17.29 -24.14
C ILE A 435 14.77 -18.15 -25.27
N GLU A 436 15.11 -19.41 -24.98
CA GLU A 436 15.83 -20.33 -25.89
C GLU A 436 17.18 -19.77 -26.41
N GLY A 437 17.74 -18.79 -25.71
CA GLY A 437 18.93 -18.05 -26.14
C GLY A 437 18.70 -17.16 -27.36
N ASP A 438 17.46 -16.90 -27.79
CA ASP A 438 17.18 -16.05 -28.95
C ASP A 438 17.38 -14.56 -28.58
N PRO A 439 18.32 -13.82 -29.23
CA PRO A 439 18.52 -12.40 -28.98
C PRO A 439 17.27 -11.53 -29.15
N ASP A 440 16.30 -11.99 -29.95
CA ASP A 440 15.04 -11.29 -30.20
C ASP A 440 14.03 -11.42 -29.03
N LEU A 441 14.29 -12.30 -28.05
CA LEU A 441 13.35 -12.62 -26.96
C LEU A 441 13.95 -12.35 -25.55
N PRO A 442 14.27 -11.09 -25.21
CA PRO A 442 14.80 -10.74 -23.90
C PRO A 442 13.75 -10.88 -22.79
N ILE A 443 14.19 -11.25 -21.58
CA ILE A 443 13.41 -11.27 -20.35
C ILE A 443 14.29 -10.90 -19.14
N ILE A 444 13.85 -9.97 -18.30
CA ILE A 444 14.58 -9.59 -17.09
C ILE A 444 14.35 -10.63 -16.00
N THR A 445 15.43 -11.20 -15.48
CA THR A 445 15.40 -12.28 -14.47
C THR A 445 15.96 -11.85 -13.12
N GLY A 446 16.61 -10.69 -13.03
CA GLY A 446 17.19 -10.22 -11.78
C GLY A 446 17.55 -8.74 -11.77
N ARG A 447 18.05 -8.28 -10.61
CA ARG A 447 18.52 -6.91 -10.37
C ARG A 447 19.84 -7.00 -9.61
N VAL A 448 20.76 -6.07 -9.88
CA VAL A 448 22.06 -6.02 -9.21
C VAL A 448 22.38 -4.60 -8.78
N TYR A 449 23.07 -4.49 -7.65
CA TYR A 449 23.69 -3.23 -7.21
C TYR A 449 25.03 -3.03 -7.93
N ASN A 450 25.43 -1.78 -8.07
CA ASN A 450 26.71 -1.37 -8.65
C ASN A 450 27.23 -0.09 -7.96
N ALA A 451 28.35 0.47 -8.43
CA ALA A 451 28.98 1.62 -7.78
C ALA A 451 28.12 2.91 -7.80
N SER A 452 27.17 3.05 -8.73
CA SER A 452 26.23 4.18 -8.76
C SER A 452 24.90 3.86 -8.06
N GLN A 453 24.56 2.58 -7.95
CA GLN A 453 23.37 2.06 -7.30
C GLN A 453 23.82 1.14 -6.15
N MET A 454 24.26 1.74 -5.05
CA MET A 454 24.78 1.00 -3.90
C MET A 454 23.64 0.32 -3.09
N PRO A 455 23.93 -0.77 -2.36
CA PRO A 455 22.99 -1.36 -1.42
C PRO A 455 22.47 -0.34 -0.38
N PRO A 456 21.23 -0.50 0.14
CA PRO A 456 20.60 0.47 1.03
C PRO A 456 21.23 0.55 2.42
N TYR A 457 21.98 -0.47 2.82
CA TYR A 457 22.64 -0.57 4.13
C TYR A 457 24.16 -0.48 3.94
N GLY A 458 24.84 0.20 4.85
CA GLY A 458 26.29 0.43 4.76
C GLY A 458 27.09 -0.87 4.89
N LEU A 459 27.45 -1.49 3.77
CA LEU A 459 28.24 -2.72 3.72
C LEU A 459 29.75 -2.43 3.66
N PRO A 460 30.59 -3.30 4.26
CA PRO A 460 30.24 -4.55 4.98
C PRO A 460 29.83 -4.35 6.45
N GLY A 461 29.80 -3.12 6.98
CA GLY A 461 29.56 -2.84 8.40
C GLY A 461 28.22 -3.36 8.94
N ASN A 462 27.17 -3.33 8.11
CA ASN A 462 25.82 -3.76 8.45
C ASN A 462 25.43 -5.08 7.75
N ALA A 463 26.33 -6.06 7.71
CA ALA A 463 26.10 -7.32 7.01
C ALA A 463 24.94 -8.17 7.58
N THR A 464 24.50 -7.91 8.81
CA THR A 464 23.35 -8.55 9.48
C THR A 464 22.01 -7.88 9.19
N GLN A 465 22.00 -6.77 8.44
CA GLN A 465 20.76 -6.09 8.05
C GLN A 465 20.21 -6.65 6.73
N SER A 466 18.92 -6.95 6.72
CA SER A 466 18.19 -7.38 5.55
C SER A 466 16.83 -6.70 5.47
N GLY A 467 16.26 -6.54 4.27
CA GLY A 467 14.98 -5.86 4.15
C GLY A 467 14.69 -5.27 2.79
N TRP A 468 13.64 -4.45 2.75
CA TRP A 468 13.14 -3.79 1.57
C TRP A 468 13.00 -2.30 1.90
N LYS A 469 13.71 -1.47 1.14
CA LYS A 469 13.67 -0.01 1.27
C LYS A 469 13.22 0.59 -0.06
N SER A 470 12.12 1.32 -0.05
CA SER A 470 11.62 2.03 -1.22
C SER A 470 12.29 3.40 -1.36
N ASP A 471 11.92 4.15 -2.40
CA ASP A 471 12.21 5.57 -2.51
C ASP A 471 10.98 6.29 -3.07
N SER A 472 10.66 7.47 -2.56
CA SER A 472 9.55 8.28 -3.06
C SER A 472 9.78 8.61 -4.54
N SER A 473 8.72 8.60 -5.35
CA SER A 473 8.80 8.92 -6.78
C SER A 473 7.61 9.81 -7.18
N LYS A 474 7.79 10.87 -7.98
CA LYS A 474 9.06 11.38 -8.53
C LYS A 474 9.72 12.44 -7.63
N GLY A 475 11.03 12.64 -7.79
CA GLY A 475 11.80 13.69 -7.13
C GLY A 475 12.20 13.33 -5.71
N GLY A 476 12.67 12.09 -5.51
CA GLY A 476 12.85 11.43 -4.21
C GLY A 476 13.41 12.28 -3.06
N GLY A 477 12.99 11.95 -1.84
CA GLY A 477 13.28 12.68 -0.61
C GLY A 477 12.76 12.00 0.67
N GLY A 478 12.42 10.72 0.59
CA GLY A 478 11.80 9.94 1.67
C GLY A 478 11.51 8.50 1.25
N TYR A 479 11.28 7.60 2.19
CA TYR A 479 11.20 6.16 1.92
C TYR A 479 10.26 5.42 2.87
N ASN A 480 9.71 4.30 2.39
CA ASN A 480 9.10 3.27 3.23
C ASN A 480 10.09 2.12 3.40
N GLU A 481 10.09 1.48 4.56
CA GLU A 481 11.05 0.41 4.86
C GLU A 481 10.44 -0.66 5.76
N LEU A 482 10.81 -1.91 5.47
CA LEU A 482 10.77 -3.03 6.41
C LEU A 482 12.18 -3.61 6.48
N MET A 483 12.84 -3.48 7.63
CA MET A 483 14.21 -3.91 7.86
C MET A 483 14.28 -4.85 9.08
N PHE A 484 15.08 -5.90 8.95
CA PHE A 484 15.42 -6.87 9.97
C PHE A 484 16.91 -6.76 10.26
N GLU A 485 17.25 -6.54 11.53
CA GLU A 485 18.62 -6.57 12.06
C GLU A 485 18.79 -7.85 12.88
N ASP A 486 19.68 -8.73 12.42
CA ASP A 486 19.95 -10.03 13.04
C ASP A 486 21.23 -10.03 13.90
N LYS A 487 21.74 -8.85 14.27
CA LYS A 487 22.88 -8.74 15.19
C LYS A 487 22.48 -9.19 16.60
N ALA A 488 23.07 -10.31 17.03
CA ALA A 488 22.80 -10.92 18.33
C ALA A 488 22.90 -9.95 19.52
N GLY A 489 21.84 -9.89 20.34
CA GLY A 489 21.72 -8.98 21.49
C GLY A 489 21.39 -7.53 21.12
N SER A 490 21.08 -7.26 19.85
CA SER A 490 20.68 -5.96 19.33
C SER A 490 19.69 -6.12 18.16
N GLU A 491 18.94 -7.21 18.15
CA GLU A 491 17.98 -7.54 17.11
C GLU A 491 16.87 -6.47 17.02
N LEU A 492 16.49 -6.10 15.80
CA LEU A 492 15.50 -5.06 15.55
C LEU A 492 14.67 -5.39 14.31
N VAL A 493 13.36 -5.19 14.42
CA VAL A 493 12.48 -5.05 13.25
C VAL A 493 12.10 -3.58 13.13
N ASN A 494 12.57 -2.90 12.09
CA ASN A 494 12.21 -1.52 11.79
C ASN A 494 11.12 -1.49 10.72
N PHE A 495 10.03 -0.79 11.00
CA PHE A 495 8.98 -0.52 10.05
C PHE A 495 8.75 0.99 9.94
N GLN A 496 9.04 1.56 8.78
CA GLN A 496 8.87 2.97 8.49
C GLN A 496 7.85 3.18 7.38
N ALA A 497 6.86 4.04 7.65
CA ALA A 497 5.99 4.63 6.64
C ALA A 497 6.35 6.10 6.44
N GLN A 498 6.60 6.51 5.20
CA GLN A 498 6.98 7.90 4.89
C GLN A 498 5.85 8.90 5.15
N LYS A 499 4.59 8.45 5.06
CA LYS A 499 3.41 9.30 5.21
C LYS A 499 2.30 8.61 5.99
N ASP A 500 1.42 7.89 5.31
CA ASP A 500 0.25 7.25 5.93
C ASP A 500 0.52 5.76 6.16
N HIS A 501 0.15 5.23 7.34
CA HIS A 501 0.15 3.80 7.63
C HIS A 501 -1.26 3.33 7.96
N ASN A 502 -1.84 2.52 7.07
CA ASN A 502 -3.16 1.92 7.25
C ASN A 502 -3.02 0.43 7.59
N LEU A 503 -3.50 0.04 8.78
CA LEU A 503 -3.53 -1.36 9.22
C LEU A 503 -4.98 -1.85 9.32
N LEU A 504 -5.35 -2.84 8.50
CA LEU A 504 -6.66 -3.49 8.54
C LEU A 504 -6.50 -4.97 8.92
N VAL A 505 -7.05 -5.36 10.08
CA VAL A 505 -7.12 -6.75 10.52
C VAL A 505 -8.60 -7.17 10.52
N LYS A 506 -8.93 -8.22 9.76
CA LYS A 506 -10.33 -8.64 9.54
C LYS A 506 -10.90 -9.57 10.62
N ASN A 507 -10.05 -10.08 11.51
CA ASN A 507 -10.45 -10.93 12.63
C ASN A 507 -9.64 -10.49 13.86
N ASP A 508 -8.83 -11.39 14.44
CA ASP A 508 -8.13 -11.12 15.69
C ASP A 508 -6.73 -10.52 15.46
N ARG A 509 -6.36 -9.53 16.28
CA ARG A 509 -4.99 -9.02 16.43
C ARG A 509 -4.51 -9.30 17.84
N THR A 510 -3.47 -10.10 17.98
CA THR A 510 -2.75 -10.30 19.25
C THR A 510 -1.44 -9.53 19.24
N LYS A 511 -1.12 -8.84 20.34
CA LYS A 511 0.17 -8.17 20.55
C LYS A 511 0.69 -8.55 21.94
N LEU A 512 1.89 -9.11 22.01
CA LEU A 512 2.59 -9.42 23.25
C LEU A 512 3.93 -8.68 23.24
N VAL A 513 4.18 -7.86 24.26
CA VAL A 513 5.46 -7.17 24.49
C VAL A 513 5.95 -7.62 25.87
N GLN A 514 7.12 -8.26 25.93
CA GLN A 514 7.62 -8.88 27.16
C GLN A 514 8.39 -7.92 28.08
N HIS A 515 8.74 -6.74 27.56
CA HIS A 515 9.40 -5.67 28.30
C HIS A 515 8.56 -4.39 28.18
N ASP A 516 9.10 -3.35 27.54
CA ASP A 516 8.44 -2.05 27.50
C ASP A 516 7.75 -1.77 26.16
N GLN A 517 6.62 -1.07 26.21
CA GLN A 517 5.97 -0.42 25.07
C GLN A 517 5.84 1.08 25.35
N SER A 518 6.24 1.90 24.39
CA SER A 518 6.08 3.36 24.43
C SER A 518 5.42 3.84 23.14
N ASP A 519 4.27 4.50 23.25
CA ASP A 519 3.55 5.10 22.13
C ASP A 519 3.54 6.63 22.30
N ARG A 520 3.87 7.37 21.24
CA ARG A 520 3.83 8.84 21.20
C ARG A 520 3.02 9.31 19.99
N ILE A 521 2.03 10.16 20.24
CA ILE A 521 1.18 10.78 19.22
C ILE A 521 1.28 12.29 19.43
N ASP A 522 1.81 13.01 18.44
CA ASP A 522 2.10 14.44 18.59
C ASP A 522 0.87 15.36 18.42
N HIS A 523 -0.21 14.86 17.81
CA HIS A 523 -1.45 15.62 17.60
C HIS A 523 -2.64 14.92 18.25
N ASP A 524 -3.49 14.23 17.48
CA ASP A 524 -4.71 13.61 18.00
C ASP A 524 -4.65 12.08 17.98
N ALA A 525 -5.19 11.46 19.04
CA ALA A 525 -5.49 10.04 19.10
C ALA A 525 -6.99 9.84 19.34
N LYS A 526 -7.62 8.95 18.57
CA LYS A 526 -9.01 8.51 18.78
C LYS A 526 -9.04 7.01 19.02
N HIS A 527 -9.61 6.61 20.15
CA HIS A 527 -9.82 5.20 20.48
C HIS A 527 -11.33 4.94 20.60
N SER A 528 -11.81 3.88 19.95
CA SER A 528 -13.23 3.51 19.92
C SER A 528 -13.36 2.00 20.02
N VAL A 529 -14.14 1.52 20.97
CA VAL A 529 -14.39 0.09 21.22
C VAL A 529 -15.89 -0.16 21.14
N GLY A 530 -16.32 -1.09 20.28
CA GLY A 530 -17.75 -1.30 19.99
C GLY A 530 -18.52 -2.12 21.03
N HIS A 531 -17.82 -2.93 21.82
CA HIS A 531 -18.41 -3.75 22.89
C HIS A 531 -17.77 -3.41 24.23
N ASN A 532 -16.75 -4.17 24.64
CA ASN A 532 -16.14 -4.05 25.96
C ASN A 532 -14.66 -3.64 25.83
N LEU A 533 -14.23 -2.67 26.63
CA LEU A 533 -12.83 -2.40 26.93
C LEU A 533 -12.56 -2.90 28.34
N ASP A 534 -11.64 -3.85 28.49
CA ASP A 534 -11.15 -4.34 29.78
C ASP A 534 -9.67 -3.96 29.92
N GLU A 535 -9.30 -3.36 31.04
CA GLU A 535 -7.96 -2.83 31.31
C GLU A 535 -7.52 -3.23 32.71
N ASP A 536 -6.56 -4.15 32.78
CA ASP A 536 -5.94 -4.60 34.05
C ASP A 536 -4.53 -4.02 34.19
N VAL A 537 -4.28 -3.31 35.30
CA VAL A 537 -3.00 -2.64 35.60
C VAL A 537 -2.49 -3.12 36.94
N GLY A 538 -1.47 -3.98 36.94
CA GLY A 538 -0.99 -4.65 38.15
C GLY A 538 -0.24 -3.79 39.18
N ASN A 539 0.08 -2.52 38.87
CA ASN A 539 0.75 -1.61 39.81
C ASN A 539 0.12 -0.21 39.77
N ASN A 540 0.71 0.75 39.05
CA ASN A 540 0.22 2.14 39.02
C ASN A 540 -0.33 2.51 37.64
N LYS A 541 -1.52 3.12 37.61
CA LYS A 541 -2.04 3.87 36.45
C LYS A 541 -1.98 5.36 36.78
N THR A 542 -1.30 6.15 35.95
CA THR A 542 -1.23 7.62 36.10
C THR A 542 -1.83 8.27 34.86
N VAL A 543 -2.81 9.15 35.07
CA VAL A 543 -3.46 9.93 34.00
C VAL A 543 -3.21 11.41 34.28
N LYS A 544 -2.68 12.15 33.28
CA LYS A 544 -2.49 13.60 33.35
C LYS A 544 -3.19 14.25 32.16
N VAL A 545 -4.21 15.07 32.43
CA VAL A 545 -4.96 15.81 31.41
C VAL A 545 -4.64 17.30 31.53
N GLY A 546 -4.32 17.95 30.40
CA GLY A 546 -3.81 19.33 30.39
C GLY A 546 -4.89 20.42 30.40
N VAL A 547 -6.09 20.12 29.90
CA VAL A 547 -7.20 21.08 29.79
C VAL A 547 -8.45 20.50 30.45
N ASP A 548 -9.23 19.71 29.72
CA ASP A 548 -10.52 19.19 30.18
C ASP A 548 -10.58 17.65 30.07
N GLN A 549 -11.21 17.01 31.07
CA GLN A 549 -11.63 15.61 31.02
C GLN A 549 -13.15 15.55 31.18
N THR A 550 -13.83 14.93 30.21
CA THR A 550 -15.27 14.67 30.25
C THR A 550 -15.51 13.17 30.25
N THR A 551 -16.29 12.68 31.22
CA THR A 551 -16.72 11.28 31.30
C THR A 551 -18.25 11.25 31.27
N ASP A 552 -18.84 10.51 30.33
CA ASP A 552 -20.29 10.29 30.21
C ASP A 552 -20.58 8.79 30.35
N ILE A 553 -21.46 8.42 31.28
CA ILE A 553 -21.72 7.04 31.69
C ILE A 553 -23.22 6.77 31.56
N GLY A 554 -23.60 5.92 30.60
CA GLY A 554 -25.01 5.72 30.24
C GLY A 554 -25.84 4.86 31.20
N ASN A 555 -25.23 4.10 32.10
CA ASN A 555 -25.95 3.24 33.05
C ASN A 555 -25.41 3.36 34.48
N ASN A 556 -24.32 2.67 34.81
CA ASN A 556 -23.75 2.65 36.16
C ASN A 556 -22.26 2.95 36.13
N ASP A 557 -21.79 3.77 37.08
CA ASP A 557 -20.40 3.89 37.48
C ASP A 557 -20.22 3.19 38.84
N THR A 558 -19.15 2.43 39.02
CA THR A 558 -18.87 1.73 40.29
C THR A 558 -17.38 1.81 40.59
N GLU A 559 -17.04 2.64 41.58
CA GLU A 559 -15.66 2.84 42.05
C GLU A 559 -15.47 2.11 43.39
N THR A 560 -14.47 1.22 43.47
CA THR A 560 -14.05 0.58 44.74
C THR A 560 -12.60 0.95 45.04
N VAL A 561 -12.36 1.60 46.18
CA VAL A 561 -11.01 2.03 46.60
C VAL A 561 -10.62 1.31 47.89
N GLY A 562 -9.53 0.55 47.87
CA GLY A 562 -9.15 -0.35 48.97
C GLY A 562 -8.57 0.33 50.23
N VAL A 563 -8.01 1.53 50.10
CA VAL A 563 -7.39 2.26 51.22
C VAL A 563 -7.91 3.69 51.31
N ASN A 564 -7.42 4.60 50.46
CA ASN A 564 -7.75 6.03 50.51
C ASN A 564 -8.16 6.56 49.14
N ARG A 565 -9.26 7.31 49.08
CA ARG A 565 -9.64 8.16 47.95
C ARG A 565 -9.48 9.62 48.37
N SER A 566 -8.71 10.40 47.62
CA SER A 566 -8.51 11.85 47.88
C SER A 566 -8.92 12.64 46.64
N LEU A 567 -9.82 13.60 46.81
CA LEU A 567 -10.27 14.53 45.77
C LEU A 567 -9.90 15.96 46.21
N THR A 568 -9.34 16.75 45.29
CA THR A 568 -9.04 18.17 45.52
C THR A 568 -9.57 18.97 44.33
N VAL A 569 -10.50 19.88 44.59
CA VAL A 569 -11.11 20.75 43.56
C VAL A 569 -10.68 22.19 43.85
N GLY A 570 -10.11 22.88 42.84
CA GLY A 570 -9.49 24.20 43.03
C GLY A 570 -10.45 25.39 43.05
N ALA A 571 -11.64 25.26 42.45
CA ALA A 571 -12.66 26.30 42.40
C ALA A 571 -14.00 25.75 42.91
N ASP A 572 -14.83 25.19 42.02
CA ASP A 572 -16.18 24.74 42.34
C ASP A 572 -16.36 23.25 42.05
N GLU A 573 -16.96 22.53 43.00
CA GLU A 573 -17.52 21.19 42.79
C GLU A 573 -19.04 21.28 42.81
N THR A 574 -19.71 20.80 41.75
CA THR A 574 -21.19 20.75 41.67
C THR A 574 -21.64 19.32 41.51
N ILE A 575 -22.47 18.83 42.43
CA ILE A 575 -23.05 17.48 42.40
C ILE A 575 -24.58 17.60 42.26
N ASN A 576 -25.12 17.13 41.14
CA ASN A 576 -26.56 17.11 40.88
C ASN A 576 -27.08 15.66 40.94
N ILE A 577 -28.08 15.41 41.78
CA ILE A 577 -28.63 14.06 42.00
C ILE A 577 -30.13 14.08 41.70
N GLY A 578 -30.58 13.31 40.70
CA GLY A 578 -31.95 13.36 40.21
C GLY A 578 -32.99 12.62 41.06
N ALA A 579 -32.59 11.64 41.87
CA ALA A 579 -33.50 10.82 42.69
C ALA A 579 -33.05 10.76 44.15
N ASN A 580 -32.08 9.91 44.48
CA ASN A 580 -31.62 9.66 45.84
C ASN A 580 -30.09 9.69 45.94
N SER A 581 -29.58 10.28 47.03
CA SER A 581 -28.20 10.13 47.50
C SER A 581 -28.22 9.33 48.79
N THR A 582 -27.30 8.38 48.97
CA THR A 582 -27.16 7.62 50.21
C THR A 582 -25.69 7.54 50.58
N GLU A 583 -25.35 8.06 51.76
CA GLU A 583 -24.00 8.02 52.32
C GLU A 583 -24.05 7.19 53.60
N THR A 584 -23.19 6.17 53.69
CA THR A 584 -23.04 5.34 54.90
C THR A 584 -21.60 5.42 55.36
N ILE A 585 -21.37 5.93 56.57
CA ILE A 585 -20.02 6.13 57.13
C ILE A 585 -19.87 5.23 58.35
N GLY A 586 -18.90 4.32 58.31
CA GLY A 586 -18.73 3.29 59.35
C GLY A 586 -18.12 3.78 60.66
N ALA A 587 -17.54 4.98 60.70
CA ALA A 587 -16.93 5.55 61.90
C ALA A 587 -17.22 7.06 62.03
N ASN A 588 -16.32 7.92 61.58
CA ASN A 588 -16.42 9.37 61.77
C ASN A 588 -16.67 10.09 60.43
N HIS A 589 -17.70 10.94 60.38
CA HIS A 589 -17.85 11.98 59.36
C HIS A 589 -17.42 13.31 59.97
N THR A 590 -16.42 13.98 59.40
CA THR A 590 -16.06 15.37 59.75
C THR A 590 -16.26 16.27 58.53
N GLN A 591 -17.18 17.23 58.64
CA GLN A 591 -17.38 18.27 57.63
C GLN A 591 -16.98 19.61 58.23
N THR A 592 -16.08 20.34 57.56
CA THR A 592 -15.66 21.69 57.95
C THR A 592 -16.07 22.68 56.87
N VAL A 593 -16.83 23.71 57.22
CA VAL A 593 -17.24 24.77 56.31
C VAL A 593 -16.73 26.11 56.84
N ALA A 594 -15.86 26.79 56.07
CA ALA A 594 -15.10 27.94 56.57
C ALA A 594 -15.92 29.24 56.68
N LEU A 595 -16.90 29.45 55.80
CA LEU A 595 -17.69 30.69 55.75
C LEU A 595 -19.17 30.45 56.04
N VAL A 596 -19.88 29.81 55.11
CA VAL A 596 -21.34 29.63 55.20
C VAL A 596 -21.71 28.22 54.76
N GLN A 597 -22.47 27.52 55.60
CA GLN A 597 -23.20 26.32 55.23
C GLN A 597 -24.69 26.64 55.15
N THR A 598 -25.29 26.48 53.96
CA THR A 598 -26.73 26.62 53.76
C THR A 598 -27.35 25.26 53.49
N VAL A 599 -28.33 24.86 54.29
CA VAL A 599 -29.10 23.62 54.11
C VAL A 599 -30.56 23.99 53.90
N THR A 600 -31.06 23.80 52.68
CA THR A 600 -32.47 24.03 52.33
C THR A 600 -33.17 22.68 52.15
N VAL A 601 -34.29 22.48 52.84
CA VAL A 601 -35.06 21.23 52.76
C VAL A 601 -36.49 21.54 52.35
N GLY A 602 -36.94 20.97 51.22
CA GLY A 602 -38.22 21.31 50.60
C GLY A 602 -39.45 20.65 51.24
N ALA A 603 -39.30 19.50 51.90
CA ALA A 603 -40.41 18.77 52.51
C ALA A 603 -40.18 18.53 54.01
N ALA A 604 -39.23 17.66 54.38
CA ALA A 604 -38.95 17.32 55.76
C ALA A 604 -37.47 16.98 55.96
N ARG A 605 -36.91 17.48 57.06
CA ARG A 605 -35.60 17.06 57.58
C ARG A 605 -35.85 16.23 58.83
N VAL A 606 -35.24 15.04 58.90
CA VAL A 606 -35.31 14.16 60.07
C VAL A 606 -33.88 13.87 60.52
N ASP A 607 -33.49 14.41 61.68
CA ASP A 607 -32.25 14.06 62.36
C ASP A 607 -32.60 13.04 63.47
N SER A 608 -32.01 11.85 63.42
CA SER A 608 -32.16 10.81 64.46
C SER A 608 -30.81 10.54 65.08
N VAL A 609 -30.67 10.77 66.39
CA VAL A 609 -29.41 10.64 67.12
C VAL A 609 -29.55 9.56 68.19
N GLY A 610 -28.78 8.48 68.08
CA GLY A 610 -28.93 7.29 68.93
C GLY A 610 -28.32 7.36 70.34
N ALA A 611 -27.42 8.31 70.60
CA ALA A 611 -26.74 8.44 71.91
C ALA A 611 -26.78 9.86 72.46
N SER A 612 -26.06 10.80 71.84
CA SER A 612 -25.99 12.20 72.29
C SER A 612 -25.80 13.15 71.11
N GLU A 613 -26.63 14.19 71.05
CA GLU A 613 -26.40 15.34 70.18
C GLU A 613 -25.83 16.49 71.03
N THR A 614 -24.73 17.09 70.59
CA THR A 614 -24.19 18.32 71.21
C THR A 614 -24.09 19.39 70.14
N ARG A 615 -24.82 20.48 70.32
CA ARG A 615 -24.77 21.65 69.44
C ARG A 615 -24.18 22.83 70.21
N SER A 616 -22.97 23.23 69.84
CA SER A 616 -22.29 24.41 70.40
C SER A 616 -22.34 25.56 69.40
N VAL A 617 -22.81 26.73 69.83
CA VAL A 617 -22.90 27.93 68.99
C VAL A 617 -22.10 29.04 69.67
N GLY A 618 -21.04 29.53 69.02
CA GLY A 618 -20.17 30.58 69.57
C GLY A 618 -20.71 32.01 69.46
N GLY A 619 -21.84 32.19 68.76
CA GLY A 619 -22.56 33.46 68.60
C GLY A 619 -24.06 33.31 68.89
N PRO A 620 -24.91 34.29 68.56
CA PRO A 620 -26.34 34.21 68.82
C PRO A 620 -26.99 33.10 67.98
N GLN A 621 -27.70 32.18 68.65
CA GLN A 621 -28.58 31.22 67.97
C GLN A 621 -30.01 31.77 67.95
N ALA A 622 -30.56 31.99 66.75
CA ALA A 622 -31.96 32.33 66.55
C ALA A 622 -32.72 31.12 65.96
N ASN A 623 -33.78 30.68 66.63
CA ASN A 623 -34.71 29.67 66.11
C ASN A 623 -36.06 30.35 65.88
N THR A 624 -36.42 30.56 64.61
CA THR A 624 -37.74 31.07 64.22
C THR A 624 -38.63 29.89 63.83
N ILE A 625 -39.75 29.69 64.53
CA ILE A 625 -40.69 28.60 64.26
C ILE A 625 -41.97 29.22 63.69
N GLY A 626 -42.30 28.92 62.43
CA GLY A 626 -43.40 29.57 61.72
C GLY A 626 -44.81 29.05 62.05
N ALA A 627 -44.94 27.91 62.75
CA ALA A 627 -46.24 27.33 63.10
C ALA A 627 -46.26 26.79 64.55
N THR A 628 -45.87 25.53 64.75
CA THR A 628 -45.91 24.87 66.06
C THR A 628 -44.55 24.30 66.40
N ARG A 629 -44.07 24.59 67.62
CA ARG A 629 -42.94 23.88 68.22
C ARG A 629 -43.49 22.98 69.33
N SER A 630 -43.40 21.66 69.16
CA SER A 630 -43.62 20.69 70.25
C SER A 630 -42.29 20.21 70.80
N MET A 631 -42.18 20.15 72.12
CA MET A 631 -41.03 19.57 72.82
C MET A 631 -41.54 18.59 73.87
N THR A 632 -41.11 17.34 73.77
CA THR A 632 -41.41 16.28 74.74
C THR A 632 -40.09 15.82 75.35
N VAL A 633 -39.96 15.90 76.68
CA VAL A 633 -38.75 15.48 77.39
C VAL A 633 -39.08 14.25 78.24
N GLY A 634 -38.39 13.14 78.00
CA GLY A 634 -38.74 11.83 78.57
C GLY A 634 -38.29 11.60 80.02
N ALA A 635 -37.31 12.35 80.53
CA ALA A 635 -36.80 12.17 81.90
C ALA A 635 -36.70 13.50 82.66
N ALA A 636 -35.77 14.39 82.28
CA ALA A 636 -35.58 15.68 82.92
C ALA A 636 -35.15 16.73 81.91
N GLN A 637 -35.71 17.95 82.03
CA GLN A 637 -35.24 19.13 81.32
C GLN A 637 -34.62 20.09 82.33
N SER A 638 -33.42 20.58 82.05
CA SER A 638 -32.78 21.65 82.84
C SER A 638 -32.59 22.87 81.97
N HIS A 639 -32.92 24.05 82.52
CA HIS A 639 -32.65 25.33 81.88
C HIS A 639 -31.78 26.15 82.84
N SER A 640 -30.55 26.44 82.42
CA SER A 640 -29.61 27.26 83.20
C SER A 640 -29.28 28.50 82.38
N ILE A 641 -29.74 29.66 82.85
CA ILE A 641 -29.49 30.96 82.21
C ILE A 641 -28.45 31.71 83.05
N GLY A 642 -27.33 32.10 82.43
CA GLY A 642 -26.21 32.72 83.13
C GLY A 642 -26.37 34.22 83.44
N ALA A 643 -27.35 34.90 82.85
CA ALA A 643 -27.59 36.34 83.05
C ALA A 643 -29.09 36.65 83.26
N THR A 644 -29.83 36.96 82.20
CA THR A 644 -31.25 37.33 82.26
C THR A 644 -32.06 36.34 81.45
N ASP A 645 -33.13 35.80 82.07
CA ASP A 645 -34.17 35.05 81.37
C ASP A 645 -35.44 35.91 81.30
N SER A 646 -36.02 36.09 80.10
CA SER A 646 -37.21 36.91 79.90
C SER A 646 -38.25 36.16 79.07
N TRP A 647 -39.41 35.93 79.66
CA TRP A 647 -40.54 35.28 79.02
C TRP A 647 -41.66 36.31 78.77
N GLN A 648 -42.00 36.54 77.50
CA GLN A 648 -43.19 37.31 77.13
C GLN A 648 -44.21 36.37 76.52
N ILE A 649 -45.30 36.11 77.25
CA ILE A 649 -46.46 35.37 76.75
C ILE A 649 -47.54 36.39 76.39
N ALA A 650 -47.93 36.48 75.12
CA ALA A 650 -48.85 37.51 74.62
C ALA A 650 -50.35 37.20 74.81
N SER A 651 -50.69 35.94 75.11
CA SER A 651 -52.06 35.48 75.38
C SER A 651 -52.03 34.60 76.64
N ASP A 652 -52.63 33.42 76.62
CA ASP A 652 -52.79 32.61 77.83
C ASP A 652 -51.52 31.79 78.14
N GLN A 653 -51.09 31.85 79.39
CA GLN A 653 -50.15 30.88 79.95
C GLN A 653 -50.90 29.92 80.87
N SER A 654 -50.94 28.64 80.52
CA SER A 654 -51.46 27.57 81.38
C SER A 654 -50.31 26.73 81.91
N VAL A 655 -50.21 26.64 83.25
CA VAL A 655 -49.21 25.82 83.95
C VAL A 655 -49.95 24.80 84.80
N SER A 656 -49.81 23.52 84.45
CA SER A 656 -50.37 22.39 85.20
C SER A 656 -49.24 21.53 85.75
N ILE A 657 -49.18 21.39 87.07
CA ILE A 657 -48.13 20.62 87.77
C ILE A 657 -48.83 19.48 88.51
N GLY A 658 -48.59 18.24 88.08
CA GLY A 658 -49.18 17.05 88.69
C GLY A 658 -48.52 16.59 90.00
N GLY A 659 -47.37 17.16 90.35
CA GLY A 659 -46.62 16.89 91.58
C GLY A 659 -46.51 18.12 92.50
N GLY A 660 -45.51 18.13 93.38
CA GLY A 660 -45.24 19.29 94.24
C GLY A 660 -44.64 20.46 93.47
N HIS A 661 -45.11 21.67 93.76
CA HIS A 661 -44.49 22.92 93.30
C HIS A 661 -43.74 23.56 94.47
N THR A 662 -42.46 23.90 94.26
CA THR A 662 -41.65 24.64 95.23
C THR A 662 -41.03 25.84 94.52
N GLU A 663 -41.42 27.04 94.97
CA GLU A 663 -40.83 28.29 94.53
C GLU A 663 -39.93 28.82 95.65
N SER A 664 -38.64 29.01 95.38
CA SER A 664 -37.67 29.56 96.33
C SER A 664 -37.07 30.82 95.73
N ILE A 665 -37.36 31.96 96.36
CA ILE A 665 -36.91 33.28 95.91
C ILE A 665 -35.97 33.82 96.98
N ALA A 666 -34.71 34.04 96.61
CA ALA A 666 -33.64 34.39 97.56
C ALA A 666 -33.63 35.88 97.96
N LYS A 667 -34.33 36.74 97.22
CA LYS A 667 -34.44 38.19 97.49
C LYS A 667 -35.91 38.58 97.57
N ASP A 668 -36.40 39.41 96.65
CA ASP A 668 -37.75 39.95 96.72
C ASP A 668 -38.70 39.22 95.77
N GLN A 669 -39.89 38.86 96.26
CA GLN A 669 -41.02 38.45 95.43
C GLN A 669 -42.03 39.59 95.35
N GLY A 670 -42.27 40.11 94.15
CA GLY A 670 -43.32 41.09 93.87
C GLY A 670 -44.46 40.44 93.07
N SER A 671 -45.69 40.51 93.58
CA SER A 671 -46.88 40.03 92.88
C SER A 671 -47.91 41.16 92.76
N THR A 672 -48.11 41.67 91.54
CA THR A 672 -49.14 42.66 91.22
C THR A 672 -50.26 41.98 90.45
N VAL A 673 -51.43 41.85 91.06
CA VAL A 673 -52.63 41.30 90.42
C VAL A 673 -53.55 42.46 90.07
N GLY A 674 -53.70 42.76 88.77
CA GLY A 674 -54.55 43.87 88.31
C GLY A 674 -56.06 43.58 88.36
N GLY A 675 -56.44 42.30 88.45
CA GLY A 675 -57.82 41.83 88.60
C GLY A 675 -58.11 41.25 89.99
N GLY A 676 -59.05 40.29 90.07
CA GLY A 676 -59.33 39.57 91.33
C GLY A 676 -58.29 38.49 91.63
N ARG A 677 -57.92 38.35 92.91
CA ARG A 677 -57.15 37.20 93.40
C ARG A 677 -58.08 36.30 94.21
N THR A 678 -58.27 35.06 93.78
CA THR A 678 -59.00 34.03 94.53
C THR A 678 -58.02 32.96 95.00
N ALA A 679 -57.98 32.69 96.30
CA ALA A 679 -57.25 31.57 96.88
C ALA A 679 -58.25 30.61 97.53
N SER A 680 -58.23 29.34 97.14
CA SER A 680 -59.04 28.28 97.74
C SER A 680 -58.09 27.22 98.28
N VAL A 681 -57.94 27.16 99.60
CA VAL A 681 -57.04 26.22 100.28
C VAL A 681 -57.89 25.13 100.94
N GLY A 682 -57.75 23.89 100.48
CA GLY A 682 -58.62 22.78 100.90
C GLY A 682 -58.24 22.09 102.22
N LYS A 683 -57.10 22.44 102.82
CA LYS A 683 -56.64 21.93 104.13
C LYS A 683 -56.17 23.09 105.01
N ASP A 684 -54.89 23.14 105.35
CA ASP A 684 -54.34 24.15 106.24
C ASP A 684 -53.70 25.28 105.43
N ASP A 685 -54.06 26.52 105.77
CA ASP A 685 -53.32 27.72 105.35
C ASP A 685 -52.54 28.25 106.55
N SER A 686 -51.21 28.30 106.43
CA SER A 686 -50.32 28.78 107.49
C SER A 686 -49.46 29.92 106.99
N THR A 687 -49.61 31.09 107.60
CA THR A 687 -48.71 32.23 107.37
C THR A 687 -47.82 32.42 108.59
N SER A 688 -46.50 32.29 108.42
CA SER A 688 -45.51 32.55 109.46
C SER A 688 -44.61 33.71 109.03
N VAL A 689 -44.65 34.81 109.78
CA VAL A 689 -43.86 36.02 109.50
C VAL A 689 -42.92 36.27 110.68
N ALA A 690 -41.61 36.14 110.46
CA ALA A 690 -40.60 36.41 111.48
C ALA A 690 -40.40 37.92 111.73
N GLY A 691 -40.69 38.75 110.71
CA GLY A 691 -40.65 40.20 110.77
C GLY A 691 -41.99 40.84 111.11
N ALA A 692 -42.14 42.13 110.79
CA ALA A 692 -43.41 42.83 110.96
C ALA A 692 -44.44 42.35 109.92
N HIS A 693 -45.62 41.96 110.39
CA HIS A 693 -46.78 41.74 109.53
C HIS A 693 -47.70 42.96 109.60
N SER A 694 -47.90 43.65 108.47
CA SER A 694 -48.80 44.80 108.36
C SER A 694 -49.97 44.43 107.45
N LEU A 695 -51.19 44.56 107.97
CA LEU A 695 -52.41 44.41 107.21
C LEU A 695 -53.12 45.76 107.13
N SER A 696 -53.24 46.31 105.93
CA SER A 696 -53.97 47.55 105.65
C SER A 696 -55.13 47.25 104.73
N VAL A 697 -56.36 47.44 105.22
CA VAL A 697 -57.60 47.24 104.46
C VAL A 697 -58.24 48.60 104.24
N GLY A 698 -58.40 49.01 102.98
CA GLY A 698 -58.89 50.36 102.64
C GLY A 698 -60.42 50.53 102.72
N LYS A 699 -61.16 49.43 102.93
CA LYS A 699 -62.62 49.40 103.14
C LYS A 699 -62.91 48.49 104.34
N ASP A 700 -63.84 47.57 104.23
CA ASP A 700 -64.26 46.71 105.32
C ASP A 700 -63.34 45.49 105.47
N SER A 701 -63.01 45.15 106.71
CA SER A 701 -62.37 43.88 107.07
C SER A 701 -63.32 43.09 107.95
N ALA A 702 -63.70 41.88 107.52
CA ALA A 702 -64.54 40.98 108.29
C ALA A 702 -63.76 39.71 108.64
N ILE A 703 -63.62 39.43 109.94
CA ILE A 703 -63.10 38.17 110.45
C ILE A 703 -64.29 37.43 111.07
N SER A 704 -64.71 36.34 110.44
CA SER A 704 -65.75 35.44 110.96
C SER A 704 -65.11 34.14 111.39
N VAL A 705 -65.18 33.82 112.69
CA VAL A 705 -64.72 32.56 113.25
C VAL A 705 -65.93 31.85 113.82
N THR A 706 -66.30 30.70 113.23
CA THR A 706 -67.46 29.90 113.67
C THR A 706 -67.13 29.02 114.88
N GLY A 707 -65.85 28.70 115.10
CA GLY A 707 -65.34 28.03 116.30
C GLY A 707 -64.78 29.01 117.35
N ASN A 708 -63.80 28.57 118.14
CA ASN A 708 -63.17 29.42 119.14
C ASN A 708 -62.15 30.38 118.50
N GLY A 709 -62.33 31.68 118.66
CA GLY A 709 -61.32 32.69 118.37
C GLY A 709 -60.46 32.97 119.60
N THR A 710 -59.13 32.93 119.47
CA THR A 710 -58.20 33.30 120.54
C THR A 710 -57.27 34.41 120.05
N ILE A 711 -57.25 35.55 120.76
CA ILE A 711 -56.26 36.61 120.56
C ILE A 711 -55.31 36.59 121.76
N THR A 712 -54.10 36.08 121.57
CA THR A 712 -53.05 36.09 122.61
C THR A 712 -52.03 37.17 122.25
N ILE A 713 -51.83 38.14 123.13
CA ILE A 713 -50.85 39.22 122.91
C ILE A 713 -49.88 39.25 124.08
N GLY A 714 -48.61 38.94 123.80
CA GLY A 714 -47.57 38.78 124.82
C GLY A 714 -47.04 40.09 125.43
N LYS A 715 -47.40 41.26 124.89
CA LYS A 715 -47.00 42.57 125.44
C LYS A 715 -48.19 43.49 125.68
N LYS A 716 -48.59 44.28 124.68
CA LYS A 716 -49.65 45.29 124.82
C LYS A 716 -50.69 45.07 123.73
N LEU A 717 -51.93 44.85 124.14
CA LEU A 717 -53.08 45.02 123.26
C LEU A 717 -53.57 46.47 123.39
N VAL A 718 -53.63 47.18 122.28
CA VAL A 718 -54.33 48.47 122.19
C VAL A 718 -55.55 48.22 121.31
N ILE A 719 -56.73 48.39 121.90
CA ILE A 719 -57.97 48.56 121.13
C ILE A 719 -58.24 50.07 121.17
N ASP A 720 -58.00 50.73 120.04
CA ASP A 720 -58.30 52.13 119.84
C ASP A 720 -59.40 52.23 118.80
N ALA A 721 -60.54 52.78 119.20
CA ALA A 721 -61.69 52.98 118.33
C ALA A 721 -62.08 54.45 118.42
N GLY A 722 -62.29 55.08 117.26
CA GLY A 722 -62.52 56.53 117.19
C GLY A 722 -63.85 57.01 117.76
N ASP A 723 -64.81 56.11 118.04
CA ASP A 723 -66.14 56.49 118.52
C ASP A 723 -66.59 55.70 119.76
N GLU A 724 -66.65 54.38 119.65
CA GLU A 724 -67.14 53.50 120.71
C GLU A 724 -66.36 52.18 120.75
N ILE A 725 -66.02 51.75 121.97
CA ILE A 725 -65.64 50.37 122.26
C ILE A 725 -66.79 49.72 123.01
N LEU A 726 -67.44 48.75 122.36
CA LEU A 726 -68.53 47.97 122.94
C LEU A 726 -68.09 46.52 123.12
N ILE A 727 -67.91 46.10 124.37
CA ILE A 727 -67.75 44.69 124.71
C ILE A 727 -69.11 44.19 125.17
N LYS A 728 -69.75 43.36 124.34
CA LYS A 728 -71.11 42.86 124.56
C LYS A 728 -71.13 41.34 124.63
N THR A 729 -71.81 40.81 125.64
CA THR A 729 -72.10 39.38 125.77
C THR A 729 -73.58 39.24 126.11
N GLY A 730 -74.41 38.90 125.11
CA GLY A 730 -75.86 38.92 125.25
C GLY A 730 -76.37 40.31 125.65
N SER A 731 -77.10 40.39 126.77
CA SER A 731 -77.64 41.66 127.30
C SER A 731 -76.67 42.41 128.23
N ALA A 732 -75.56 41.79 128.65
CA ALA A 732 -74.53 42.45 129.45
C ALA A 732 -73.54 43.18 128.54
N LYS A 733 -73.17 44.40 128.92
CA LYS A 733 -72.18 45.17 128.15
C LYS A 733 -71.31 46.05 129.06
N ILE A 734 -70.06 46.19 128.63
CA ILE A 734 -69.16 47.24 129.08
C ILE A 734 -68.97 48.15 127.87
N MET A 735 -69.44 49.38 128.01
CA MET A 735 -69.35 50.38 126.95
C MET A 735 -68.41 51.49 127.39
N MET A 736 -67.43 51.77 126.54
CA MET A 736 -66.54 52.92 126.66
C MET A 736 -66.78 53.82 125.46
N LYS A 737 -67.24 55.04 125.73
CA LYS A 737 -67.44 56.08 124.71
C LYS A 737 -66.29 57.06 124.70
N LYS A 738 -66.09 57.75 123.56
CA LYS A 738 -65.05 58.77 123.44
C LYS A 738 -65.15 59.95 124.42
N ASP A 739 -66.32 60.21 125.00
CA ASP A 739 -66.54 61.28 125.98
C ASP A 739 -66.08 60.94 127.41
N GLY A 740 -65.54 59.72 127.61
CA GLY A 740 -65.07 59.24 128.90
C GLY A 740 -66.14 58.51 129.72
N THR A 741 -67.38 58.42 129.22
CA THR A 741 -68.44 57.65 129.88
C THR A 741 -68.11 56.16 129.83
N ILE A 742 -68.03 55.54 131.00
CA ILE A 742 -67.98 54.08 131.15
C ILE A 742 -69.31 53.63 131.73
N ALA A 743 -70.09 52.92 130.91
CA ALA A 743 -71.34 52.31 131.33
C ALA A 743 -71.15 50.80 131.50
N ILE A 744 -71.35 50.32 132.73
CA ILE A 744 -71.38 48.90 133.05
C ILE A 744 -72.84 48.54 133.32
N GLU A 745 -73.45 47.82 132.37
CA GLU A 745 -74.85 47.40 132.44
C GLU A 745 -74.93 45.88 132.52
N GLY A 746 -75.58 45.37 133.57
CA GLY A 746 -75.81 43.95 133.79
C GLY A 746 -77.00 43.70 134.73
N LYS A 747 -77.66 42.53 134.61
CA LYS A 747 -78.83 42.16 135.42
C LYS A 747 -78.51 42.09 136.91
N ASP A 748 -77.39 41.47 137.25
CA ASP A 748 -76.84 41.41 138.61
C ASP A 748 -75.38 41.86 138.56
N ILE A 749 -75.03 42.90 139.33
CA ILE A 749 -73.64 43.36 139.45
C ILE A 749 -73.14 42.96 140.84
N SER A 750 -72.36 41.88 140.92
CA SER A 750 -71.74 41.42 142.15
C SER A 750 -70.30 41.91 142.21
N VAL A 751 -69.99 42.75 143.21
CA VAL A 751 -68.62 43.20 143.49
C VAL A 751 -68.16 42.54 144.79
N LYS A 752 -67.27 41.55 144.69
CA LYS A 752 -66.72 40.81 145.83
C LYS A 752 -65.24 41.15 145.99
N GLY A 753 -64.88 41.82 147.08
CA GLY A 753 -63.50 42.16 147.42
C GLY A 753 -62.95 41.18 148.43
N SER A 754 -61.76 40.63 148.18
CA SER A 754 -61.00 39.86 149.17
C SER A 754 -60.21 40.74 150.15
N GLY A 755 -60.08 42.03 149.84
CA GLY A 755 -59.51 43.08 150.71
C GLY A 755 -60.51 44.23 150.90
N LYS A 756 -60.05 45.49 150.89
CA LYS A 756 -60.90 46.68 151.04
C LYS A 756 -61.47 47.13 149.68
N ILE A 757 -62.78 47.20 149.52
CA ILE A 757 -63.42 47.92 148.40
C ILE A 757 -63.48 49.40 148.78
N SER A 758 -62.85 50.27 147.98
CA SER A 758 -62.89 51.72 148.17
C SER A 758 -63.61 52.37 147.00
N ILE A 759 -64.78 52.96 147.25
CA ILE A 759 -65.50 53.79 146.28
C ILE A 759 -65.38 55.23 146.75
N LYS A 760 -64.77 56.10 145.93
CA LYS A 760 -64.57 57.52 146.23
C LYS A 760 -65.19 58.34 145.12
N ALA A 761 -66.04 59.29 145.48
CA ALA A 761 -66.54 60.31 144.56
C ALA A 761 -66.20 61.69 145.14
N SER A 762 -65.94 62.66 144.26
CA SER A 762 -65.73 64.07 144.62
C SER A 762 -67.03 64.83 144.89
N SER A 763 -68.18 64.22 144.57
CA SER A 763 -69.53 64.68 144.89
C SER A 763 -70.29 63.51 145.51
N ASP A 764 -71.46 63.15 144.99
CA ASP A 764 -72.38 62.25 145.69
C ASP A 764 -72.25 60.80 145.22
N ILE A 765 -72.18 59.87 146.18
CA ILE A 765 -72.45 58.46 145.91
C ILE A 765 -73.92 58.21 146.24
N THR A 766 -74.74 58.04 145.22
CA THR A 766 -76.14 57.66 145.38
C THR A 766 -76.27 56.15 145.26
N MET A 767 -76.38 55.46 146.41
CA MET A 767 -76.78 54.06 146.44
C MET A 767 -78.25 53.97 146.86
N LYS A 768 -79.10 53.44 145.97
CA LYS A 768 -80.52 53.20 146.21
C LYS A 768 -80.76 51.69 146.24
N GLY A 769 -81.28 51.17 147.35
CA GLY A 769 -81.60 49.76 147.53
C GLY A 769 -82.72 49.56 148.55
N SER A 770 -83.54 48.52 148.36
CA SER A 770 -84.72 48.22 149.19
C SER A 770 -84.37 47.78 150.62
N LYS A 771 -83.14 47.33 150.87
CA LYS A 771 -82.60 47.06 152.20
C LYS A 771 -81.07 47.16 152.17
N ILE A 772 -80.49 48.01 153.01
CA ILE A 772 -79.05 48.07 153.26
C ILE A 772 -78.86 47.51 154.67
N SER A 773 -78.10 46.42 154.80
CA SER A 773 -77.87 45.74 156.09
C SER A 773 -76.45 46.05 156.53
N GLU A 774 -76.28 46.61 157.74
CA GLU A 774 -74.97 46.79 158.38
C GLU A 774 -74.70 45.57 159.28
N ASN A 775 -73.54 44.93 159.10
CA ASN A 775 -73.03 43.83 159.92
C ASN A 775 -71.51 43.96 160.05
#